data_AF-A0A178KHX1-F1
#
_entry.id   AF-A0A178KHX1-F1
#
_cell.length_a   1.000
_cell.length_b   1.000
_cell.length_c   1.000
_cell.angle_alpha   90.00
_cell.angle_beta   90.00
_cell.angle_gamma   90.00
#
_symmetry.space_group_name_H-M   'P 1'
#
loop_
_entity.id
_entity.type
_entity.pdbx_description
1 polymer ?
#
loop_
_entity_poly.entity_id
_entity_poly.type
_entity_poly.pdbx_seq_one_letter_code
_entity_poly.pdbx_strand_id
1 'polypeptide(L)'
;MDDILYRLARKLFNLFVANQNVIAMQMPDGNYIPQIINYDFTLFHQMLVKKSSLAVYQQKSFSSQIKWLCFDFDILKNQEEKGSIEELANLMVNPLCKVLDTLDINYLVEFSGRRGIHVWIIFDSFFEKQLGYDLMDIILDKVNYEERLFDIYAIDRFPATRYGKNKFGKAVKLPLSTHKKNNNKHSYFLKKSDLNSSLIQDIDSSEKEIDLQKQEEIISRYKKNSFSLFKTLGIAEESQTYQKYKTQRFNDIEIDFNELVEKTSDSIVFLKLWDRVQNGCITHLDRLVLVGTFSYFSKDLLMYIFSSQNNFNAEKTISHIEKLKNSLYPVTMFYLYDLYREKLEVHIDGNLTVVEFISKNLDLNPISLPSVISESKTITHYILEKEKNYFQYNDEILEPHIFHGLKNIFNYDIERIENRASEIINGKIQWNDHKYLDTFYPYIRKEKKNGTVRERTLVSLTTIDRLLTTRLSYEFVSLLKWRFDSYSYNINFWSDEFLFFPFYSSWKKYVNDINLYLKFDLFDDFSIMKLDLESFYENIYMHSINDRLIEMINKKSKRDMEKLKNILYFLKSFNASLQMKLNGTTKGVPQGPAYARILAEFFLSTLLSDFIEEYKSRNDNATIRLFRYVDDIFIIYKNINDGDLFLDEINNLFLSVGLKLNTEKTFNFGLIKNLTDGVKESFFDDIYKNYIIQSLEDIDYLSEEDQFQIFELFDKYAKSNNEWNIKNANFLLGDHIDTELLEYYMSRNHYNILGSEIGRGSIFYKFYKIILKNPKHTINFFKNVDYLKIPAHSLNFKVFLVTLYYELNRVISLSDTIGNEFSDFINFLKKITTDDYEQRIINVILERLNNDY
;
A
#
# COMPACT_ATOMS: atom_id res chain seq x y z
N MET A 1 -2.61 29.31 -22.37
CA MET A 1 -1.43 28.44 -22.58
C MET A 1 -1.34 27.36 -21.49
N ASP A 2 -1.43 27.71 -20.21
CA ASP A 2 -1.33 26.75 -19.10
C ASP A 2 -2.41 25.64 -19.10
N ASP A 3 -3.66 25.98 -19.43
CA ASP A 3 -4.77 25.03 -19.57
C ASP A 3 -4.53 23.97 -20.68
N ILE A 4 -3.93 24.38 -21.82
CA ILE A 4 -3.52 23.44 -22.88
C ILE A 4 -2.42 22.49 -22.38
N LEU A 5 -1.40 23.02 -21.69
CA LEU A 5 -0.32 22.22 -21.11
C LEU A 5 -0.86 21.21 -20.08
N TYR A 6 -1.83 21.62 -19.28
CA TYR A 6 -2.49 20.76 -18.29
C TYR A 6 -3.26 19.61 -18.96
N ARG A 7 -4.04 19.90 -20.02
CA ARG A 7 -4.74 18.86 -20.79
C ARG A 7 -3.77 17.91 -21.49
N LEU A 8 -2.68 18.44 -22.07
CA LEU A 8 -1.61 17.65 -22.66
C LEU A 8 -0.98 16.71 -21.63
N ALA A 9 -0.60 17.22 -20.46
CA ALA A 9 -0.01 16.42 -19.39
C ALA A 9 -0.90 15.24 -18.95
N ARG A 10 -2.21 15.49 -18.79
CA ARG A 10 -3.19 14.41 -18.48
C ARG A 10 -3.24 13.35 -19.57
N LYS A 11 -3.24 13.76 -20.84
CA LYS A 11 -3.28 12.82 -21.98
C LYS A 11 -1.98 12.03 -22.09
N LEU A 12 -0.83 12.68 -21.94
CA LEU A 12 0.49 12.03 -21.90
C LEU A 12 0.55 10.98 -20.79
N PHE A 13 0.13 11.35 -19.58
CA PHE A 13 0.08 10.43 -18.44
C PHE A 13 -0.79 9.20 -18.75
N ASN A 14 -1.99 9.42 -19.28
CA ASN A 14 -2.94 8.35 -19.59
C ASN A 14 -2.49 7.42 -20.71
N LEU A 15 -1.67 7.90 -21.65
CA LEU A 15 -1.17 7.10 -22.77
C LEU A 15 0.11 6.35 -22.42
N PHE A 16 1.10 7.06 -21.88
CA PHE A 16 2.48 6.58 -21.81
C PHE A 16 2.88 6.00 -20.45
N VAL A 17 2.15 6.28 -19.36
CA VAL A 17 2.51 5.72 -18.05
C VAL A 17 2.04 4.28 -17.93
N ALA A 18 3.02 3.36 -17.83
CA ALA A 18 2.83 1.96 -17.44
C ALA A 18 3.21 1.73 -15.97
N ASN A 19 4.16 2.51 -15.43
CA ASN A 19 4.64 2.42 -14.06
C ASN A 19 4.56 3.78 -13.35
N GLN A 20 3.72 3.89 -12.32
CA GLN A 20 3.52 5.13 -11.56
C GLN A 20 4.48 5.29 -10.38
N ASN A 21 5.34 4.30 -10.12
CA ASN A 21 6.21 4.26 -8.93
C ASN A 21 7.68 4.52 -9.28
N VAL A 22 8.00 4.73 -10.56
CA VAL A 22 9.35 5.02 -11.03
C VAL A 22 9.31 5.82 -12.32
N ILE A 23 10.17 6.83 -12.39
CA ILE A 23 10.35 7.68 -13.57
C ILE A 23 11.84 7.99 -13.73
N ALA A 24 12.31 8.22 -14.95
CA ALA A 24 13.69 8.62 -15.18
C ALA A 24 13.75 10.13 -15.43
N MET A 25 14.69 10.81 -14.77
CA MET A 25 14.89 12.26 -14.91
C MET A 25 16.18 12.55 -15.67
N GLN A 26 16.14 13.50 -16.60
CA GLN A 26 17.34 13.93 -17.32
C GLN A 26 18.21 14.87 -16.47
N MET A 27 19.42 14.41 -16.19
CA MET A 27 20.48 15.15 -15.52
C MET A 27 21.13 16.18 -16.45
N PRO A 28 21.90 17.17 -15.93
CA PRO A 28 22.60 18.16 -16.76
C PRO A 28 23.55 17.54 -17.79
N ASP A 29 24.15 16.40 -17.46
CA ASP A 29 25.00 15.60 -18.35
C ASP A 29 24.20 14.82 -19.42
N GLY A 30 22.88 15.05 -19.52
CA GLY A 30 21.95 14.44 -20.47
C GLY A 30 21.56 13.00 -20.18
N ASN A 31 22.14 12.35 -19.17
CA ASN A 31 21.81 10.99 -18.78
C ASN A 31 20.49 10.94 -18.01
N TYR A 32 19.79 9.82 -18.11
CA TYR A 32 18.54 9.60 -17.38
C TYR A 32 18.80 8.75 -16.13
N ILE A 33 18.48 9.30 -14.96
CA ILE A 33 18.62 8.58 -13.68
C ILE A 33 17.23 8.14 -13.19
N PRO A 34 17.04 6.85 -12.84
CA PRO A 34 15.81 6.35 -12.25
C PRO A 34 15.52 7.01 -10.90
N GLN A 35 14.28 7.40 -10.68
CA GLN A 35 13.76 7.95 -9.42
C GLN A 35 12.59 7.10 -8.96
N ILE A 36 12.76 6.38 -7.85
CA ILE A 36 11.70 5.58 -7.23
C ILE A 36 10.81 6.53 -6.44
N ILE A 37 9.67 6.88 -7.02
CA ILE A 37 8.73 7.84 -6.47
C ILE A 37 7.35 7.64 -7.10
N ASN A 38 6.29 7.84 -6.31
CA ASN A 38 4.95 7.90 -6.86
C ASN A 38 4.76 9.25 -7.54
N TYR A 39 4.21 9.27 -8.75
CA TYR A 39 3.94 10.51 -9.46
C TYR A 39 2.60 10.48 -10.21
N ASP A 40 2.04 11.67 -10.42
CA ASP A 40 0.83 11.88 -11.22
C ASP A 40 1.13 12.80 -12.41
N PHE A 41 0.09 13.18 -13.15
CA PHE A 41 0.23 14.04 -14.33
C PHE A 41 0.72 15.47 -13.99
N THR A 42 0.70 15.90 -12.71
CA THR A 42 1.22 17.19 -12.28
C THR A 42 2.73 17.29 -12.55
N LEU A 43 3.46 16.18 -12.38
CA LEU A 43 4.88 16.12 -12.74
C LEU A 43 5.11 16.38 -14.24
N PHE A 44 4.22 15.86 -15.10
CA PHE A 44 4.30 16.05 -16.55
C PHE A 44 3.92 17.48 -16.93
N HIS A 45 2.94 18.07 -16.25
CA HIS A 45 2.60 19.48 -16.43
C HIS A 45 3.78 20.38 -16.08
N GLN A 46 4.45 20.15 -14.94
CA GLN A 46 5.65 20.91 -14.59
C GLN A 46 6.81 20.65 -15.55
N MET A 47 6.99 19.42 -16.04
CA MET A 47 7.97 19.14 -17.09
C MET A 47 7.74 20.01 -18.33
N LEU A 48 6.49 20.16 -18.78
CA LEU A 48 6.15 20.99 -19.94
C LEU A 48 6.37 22.49 -19.64
N VAL A 49 5.91 22.97 -18.49
CA VAL A 49 6.06 24.39 -18.06
C VAL A 49 7.53 24.78 -17.91
N LYS A 50 8.33 23.91 -17.29
CA LYS A 50 9.76 24.15 -17.01
C LYS A 50 10.67 23.72 -18.16
N LYS A 51 10.12 23.32 -19.31
CA LYS A 51 10.88 22.85 -20.48
C LYS A 51 11.96 21.83 -20.09
N SER A 52 11.54 20.80 -19.38
CA SER A 52 12.41 19.73 -18.87
C SER A 52 12.19 18.41 -19.61
N SER A 53 12.94 17.37 -19.23
CA SER A 53 12.84 16.05 -19.85
C SER A 53 12.72 14.94 -18.83
N LEU A 54 11.70 14.11 -19.02
CA LEU A 54 11.44 12.90 -18.25
C LEU A 54 11.36 11.70 -19.19
N ALA A 55 11.61 10.50 -18.67
CA ALA A 55 11.44 9.25 -19.38
C ALA A 55 10.56 8.29 -18.58
N VAL A 56 9.65 7.62 -19.29
CA VAL A 56 8.70 6.67 -18.70
C VAL A 56 9.18 5.24 -18.93
N TYR A 57 8.98 4.41 -17.90
CA TYR A 57 9.30 3.00 -17.94
C TYR A 57 8.18 2.18 -18.59
N GLN A 58 8.58 1.21 -19.41
CA GLN A 58 7.64 0.40 -20.20
C GLN A 58 6.83 -0.62 -19.39
N GLN A 59 7.35 -1.11 -18.26
CA GLN A 59 6.77 -2.22 -17.51
C GLN A 59 6.19 -1.78 -16.15
N LYS A 60 5.05 -2.38 -15.77
CA LYS A 60 4.54 -2.31 -14.39
C LYS A 60 5.60 -2.79 -13.38
N SER A 61 5.55 -2.25 -12.15
CA SER A 61 6.44 -2.67 -11.05
C SER A 61 6.37 -4.19 -10.85
N PHE A 62 7.52 -4.86 -10.89
CA PHE A 62 7.65 -6.30 -10.68
C PHE A 62 6.80 -7.17 -11.62
N SER A 63 6.51 -6.67 -12.83
CA SER A 63 5.69 -7.36 -13.82
C SER A 63 6.27 -7.17 -15.22
N SER A 64 5.97 -8.10 -16.13
CA SER A 64 6.25 -8.00 -17.58
C SER A 64 5.13 -7.30 -18.35
N GLN A 65 4.07 -6.89 -17.66
CA GLN A 65 2.92 -6.28 -18.29
C GLN A 65 3.31 -4.88 -18.78
N ILE A 66 3.13 -4.66 -20.09
CA ILE A 66 3.42 -3.39 -20.77
C ILE A 66 2.13 -2.81 -21.35
N LYS A 67 2.20 -1.55 -21.78
CA LYS A 67 1.02 -0.79 -22.29
C LYS A 67 1.22 -0.22 -23.69
N TRP A 68 2.47 -0.14 -24.13
CA TRP A 68 2.84 0.44 -25.41
C TRP A 68 4.13 -0.19 -25.95
N LEU A 69 4.31 -0.08 -27.25
CA LEU A 69 5.53 -0.40 -27.99
C LEU A 69 6.10 0.90 -28.55
N CYS A 70 7.42 0.95 -28.71
CA CYS A 70 8.10 2.07 -29.34
C CYS A 70 9.22 1.56 -30.24
N PHE A 71 9.25 2.06 -31.48
CA PHE A 71 10.42 1.99 -32.35
C PHE A 71 11.13 3.34 -32.28
N ASP A 72 12.36 3.34 -31.80
CA ASP A 72 13.20 4.53 -31.68
C ASP A 72 14.22 4.53 -32.82
N PHE A 73 13.95 5.35 -33.84
CA PHE A 73 14.80 5.50 -35.00
C PHE A 73 15.79 6.63 -34.75
N ASP A 74 17.08 6.37 -34.91
CA ASP A 74 18.13 7.35 -34.61
C ASP A 74 19.21 7.34 -35.70
N ILE A 75 19.80 8.50 -36.00
CA ILE A 75 21.05 8.55 -36.78
C ILE A 75 22.20 8.05 -35.89
N LEU A 76 22.99 7.10 -36.39
CA LEU A 76 24.14 6.55 -35.66
C LEU A 76 25.13 7.66 -35.30
N LYS A 77 25.74 7.52 -34.12
CA LYS A 77 26.74 8.49 -33.63
C LYS A 77 27.95 8.52 -34.59
N ASN A 78 28.36 9.73 -34.96
CA ASN A 78 29.41 10.02 -35.94
C ASN A 78 29.03 9.71 -37.41
N GLN A 79 27.75 9.47 -37.71
CA GLN A 79 27.23 9.38 -39.09
C GLN A 79 26.32 10.56 -39.43
N GLU A 80 26.27 11.60 -38.59
CA GLU A 80 25.41 12.79 -38.79
C GLU A 80 25.74 13.58 -40.08
N GLU A 81 26.94 13.41 -40.65
CA GLU A 81 27.32 14.03 -41.94
C GLU A 81 26.89 13.20 -43.16
N LYS A 82 26.52 11.93 -42.97
CA LYS A 82 26.18 10.99 -44.05
C LYS A 82 24.69 10.68 -44.15
N GLY A 83 23.90 11.09 -43.17
CA GLY A 83 22.46 10.88 -43.13
C GLY A 83 21.73 12.07 -42.55
N SER A 84 20.51 12.28 -43.00
CA SER A 84 19.64 13.37 -42.57
C SER A 84 18.37 12.87 -41.90
N ILE A 85 17.67 13.74 -41.16
CA ILE A 85 16.35 13.41 -40.58
C ILE A 85 15.30 13.17 -41.67
N GLU A 86 15.42 13.85 -42.81
CA GLU A 86 14.58 13.63 -43.98
C GLU A 86 14.76 12.22 -44.54
N GLU A 87 16.00 11.77 -44.72
CA GLU A 87 16.28 10.41 -45.16
C GLU A 87 15.88 9.38 -44.12
N LEU A 88 16.10 9.61 -42.82
CA LEU A 88 15.60 8.75 -41.74
C LEU A 88 14.07 8.60 -41.82
N ALA A 89 13.36 9.70 -42.01
CA ALA A 89 11.90 9.68 -42.14
C ALA A 89 11.46 8.92 -43.40
N ASN A 90 12.07 9.19 -44.55
CA ASN A 90 11.67 8.64 -45.85
C ASN A 90 12.06 7.17 -46.04
N LEU A 91 13.25 6.79 -45.59
CA LEU A 91 13.83 5.46 -45.81
C LEU A 91 13.54 4.50 -44.67
N MET A 92 13.37 5.00 -43.43
CA MET A 92 13.14 4.15 -42.26
C MET A 92 11.69 4.28 -41.75
N VAL A 93 11.26 5.47 -41.36
CA VAL A 93 9.96 5.64 -40.65
C VAL A 93 8.75 5.44 -41.57
N ASN A 94 8.76 6.00 -42.78
CA ASN A 94 7.65 5.94 -43.73
C ASN A 94 7.33 4.49 -44.18
N PRO A 95 8.33 3.64 -44.50
CA PRO A 95 8.08 2.22 -44.76
C PRO A 95 7.43 1.48 -43.59
N LEU A 96 7.87 1.72 -42.35
CA LEU A 96 7.22 1.17 -41.15
C LEU A 96 5.76 1.61 -41.05
N CYS A 97 5.51 2.91 -41.20
CA CYS A 97 4.17 3.50 -41.13
C CYS A 97 3.22 2.89 -42.17
N LYS A 98 3.71 2.60 -43.38
CA LYS A 98 2.93 1.91 -44.42
C LYS A 98 2.56 0.48 -44.02
N VAL A 99 3.48 -0.26 -43.40
CA VAL A 99 3.18 -1.60 -42.87
C VAL A 99 2.18 -1.53 -41.73
N LEU A 100 2.31 -0.58 -40.81
CA LEU A 100 1.34 -0.38 -39.73
C LEU A 100 -0.06 -0.07 -40.29
N ASP A 101 -0.15 0.76 -41.33
CA ASP A 101 -1.40 1.07 -42.02
C ASP A 101 -2.04 -0.17 -42.67
N THR A 102 -1.24 -1.05 -43.31
CA THR A 102 -1.78 -2.27 -43.93
C THR A 102 -2.26 -3.30 -42.91
N LEU A 103 -1.72 -3.26 -41.69
CA LEU A 103 -2.13 -4.11 -40.57
C LEU A 103 -3.24 -3.50 -39.70
N ASP A 104 -3.78 -2.33 -40.09
CA ASP A 104 -4.78 -1.56 -39.32
C ASP A 104 -4.33 -1.26 -37.87
N ILE A 105 -3.04 -0.98 -37.69
CA ILE A 105 -2.45 -0.64 -36.38
C ILE A 105 -2.40 0.87 -36.23
N ASN A 106 -2.98 1.38 -35.13
CA ASN A 106 -2.94 2.80 -34.81
C ASN A 106 -1.61 3.18 -34.14
N TYR A 107 -0.93 4.21 -34.65
CA TYR A 107 0.36 4.70 -34.12
C TYR A 107 0.44 6.22 -33.99
N LEU A 108 1.41 6.69 -33.22
CA LEU A 108 1.84 8.09 -33.15
C LEU A 108 3.30 8.19 -33.59
N VAL A 109 3.62 9.23 -34.35
CA VAL A 109 5.00 9.54 -34.75
C VAL A 109 5.44 10.81 -34.06
N GLU A 110 6.62 10.79 -33.46
CA GLU A 110 7.19 11.90 -32.69
C GLU A 110 8.62 12.18 -33.16
N PHE A 111 8.91 13.41 -33.56
CA PHE A 111 10.30 13.83 -33.69
C PHE A 111 10.92 13.97 -32.30
N SER A 112 12.05 13.31 -32.06
CA SER A 112 12.64 13.21 -30.72
C SER A 112 13.25 14.53 -30.22
N GLY A 113 13.34 15.59 -31.03
CA GLY A 113 13.97 16.86 -30.62
C GLY A 113 15.50 16.89 -30.80
N ARG A 114 16.09 15.85 -31.39
CA ARG A 114 17.50 15.82 -31.79
C ARG A 114 17.70 15.14 -33.14
N ARG A 115 18.03 13.85 -33.15
CA ARG A 115 18.48 13.11 -34.34
C ARG A 115 17.65 11.85 -34.62
N GLY A 116 16.47 11.78 -34.04
CA GLY A 116 15.66 10.57 -34.09
C GLY A 116 14.16 10.83 -34.15
N ILE A 117 13.43 9.77 -34.46
CA ILE A 117 11.98 9.75 -34.59
C ILE A 117 11.47 8.52 -33.85
N HIS A 118 10.51 8.72 -32.93
CA HIS A 118 9.84 7.63 -32.25
C HIS A 118 8.53 7.28 -32.95
N VAL A 119 8.24 5.99 -33.11
CA VAL A 119 6.92 5.49 -33.52
C VAL A 119 6.31 4.67 -32.39
N TRP A 120 5.23 5.19 -31.83
CA TRP A 120 4.55 4.64 -30.67
C TRP A 120 3.28 3.87 -31.05
N ILE A 121 3.11 2.68 -30.50
CA ILE A 121 1.89 1.87 -30.61
C ILE A 121 1.35 1.62 -29.21
N ILE A 122 0.18 2.16 -28.88
CA ILE A 122 -0.35 2.16 -27.51
C ILE A 122 -1.65 1.36 -27.46
N PHE A 123 -1.84 0.60 -26.38
CA PHE A 123 -3.00 -0.28 -26.20
C PHE A 123 -3.97 0.22 -25.12
N ASP A 124 -5.22 -0.24 -25.19
CA ASP A 124 -6.29 0.07 -24.23
C ASP A 124 -6.18 -0.73 -22.92
N SER A 125 -5.56 -1.90 -22.97
CA SER A 125 -5.24 -2.75 -21.83
C SER A 125 -3.74 -3.03 -21.72
N PHE A 126 -3.31 -3.51 -20.55
CA PHE A 126 -1.97 -4.09 -20.42
C PHE A 126 -1.92 -5.47 -21.08
N PHE A 127 -0.75 -5.85 -21.55
CA PHE A 127 -0.51 -7.14 -22.19
C PHE A 127 0.91 -7.63 -21.91
N GLU A 128 1.16 -8.92 -22.17
CA GLU A 128 2.46 -9.53 -21.95
C GLU A 128 3.53 -8.99 -22.90
N LYS A 129 4.70 -8.64 -22.36
CA LYS A 129 5.86 -8.13 -23.10
C LYS A 129 6.23 -8.98 -24.33
N GLN A 130 6.09 -10.30 -24.22
CA GLN A 130 6.35 -11.23 -25.33
C GLN A 130 5.47 -10.92 -26.54
N LEU A 131 4.16 -10.74 -26.35
CA LEU A 131 3.22 -10.43 -27.44
C LEU A 131 3.61 -9.12 -28.15
N GLY A 132 4.07 -8.14 -27.36
CA GLY A 132 4.60 -6.88 -27.88
C GLY A 132 5.85 -7.06 -28.74
N TYR A 133 6.80 -7.87 -28.26
CA TYR A 133 8.03 -8.17 -28.99
C TYR A 133 7.73 -8.91 -30.30
N ASP A 134 6.88 -9.94 -30.24
CA ASP A 134 6.50 -10.75 -31.41
C ASP A 134 5.77 -9.91 -32.47
N LEU A 135 4.92 -8.95 -32.04
CA LEU A 135 4.32 -7.98 -32.95
C LEU A 135 5.36 -7.08 -33.62
N MET A 136 6.38 -6.63 -32.88
CA MET A 136 7.45 -5.79 -33.46
C MET A 136 8.27 -6.55 -34.50
N ASP A 137 8.57 -7.83 -34.28
CA ASP A 137 9.26 -8.69 -35.25
C ASP A 137 8.43 -8.84 -36.53
N ILE A 138 7.13 -9.16 -36.43
CA ILE A 138 6.23 -9.27 -37.59
C ILE A 138 6.17 -7.97 -38.38
N ILE A 139 6.15 -6.82 -37.71
CA ILE A 139 6.13 -5.51 -38.37
C ILE A 139 7.45 -5.29 -39.12
N LEU A 140 8.61 -5.49 -38.47
CA LEU A 140 9.91 -5.26 -39.09
C LEU A 140 10.21 -6.22 -40.24
N ASP A 141 9.85 -7.51 -40.10
CA ASP A 141 9.98 -8.52 -41.16
C ASP A 141 9.17 -8.14 -42.41
N LYS A 142 7.99 -7.54 -42.23
CA LYS A 142 7.16 -7.06 -43.34
C LYS A 142 7.71 -5.79 -44.00
N VAL A 143 8.44 -4.95 -43.27
CA VAL A 143 9.10 -3.77 -43.86
C VAL A 143 10.29 -4.20 -44.70
N ASN A 144 11.08 -5.16 -44.20
CA ASN A 144 12.26 -5.71 -44.87
C ASN A 144 13.25 -4.63 -45.32
N TYR A 145 13.86 -3.92 -44.37
CA TYR A 145 14.84 -2.87 -44.64
C TYR A 145 16.10 -3.38 -45.35
N GLU A 146 16.66 -2.55 -46.23
CA GLU A 146 17.93 -2.83 -46.87
C GLU A 146 19.08 -2.76 -45.85
N GLU A 147 19.98 -3.75 -45.83
CA GLU A 147 21.07 -3.85 -44.85
C GLU A 147 21.95 -2.59 -44.79
N ARG A 148 22.24 -1.97 -45.94
CA ARG A 148 23.05 -0.74 -46.04
C ARG A 148 22.50 0.45 -45.25
N LEU A 149 21.20 0.48 -44.96
CA LEU A 149 20.60 1.57 -44.18
C LEU A 149 21.08 1.54 -42.73
N PHE A 150 21.41 0.36 -42.21
CA PHE A 150 21.88 0.18 -40.84
C PHE A 150 23.34 0.64 -40.62
N ASP A 151 24.06 0.99 -41.68
CA ASP A 151 25.38 1.64 -41.58
C ASP A 151 25.26 3.12 -41.12
N ILE A 152 24.07 3.71 -41.28
CA ILE A 152 23.79 5.13 -41.01
C ILE A 152 22.72 5.29 -39.92
N TYR A 153 21.72 4.41 -39.91
CA TYR A 153 20.54 4.52 -39.04
C TYR A 153 20.39 3.35 -38.09
N ALA A 154 19.97 3.62 -36.85
CA ALA A 154 19.67 2.62 -35.83
C ALA A 154 18.16 2.53 -35.58
N ILE A 155 17.70 1.34 -35.22
CA ILE A 155 16.33 1.10 -34.72
C ILE A 155 16.43 0.43 -33.35
N ASP A 156 16.21 1.19 -32.29
CA ASP A 156 16.04 0.66 -30.95
C ASP A 156 14.59 0.22 -30.72
N ARG A 157 14.42 -0.97 -30.14
CA ARG A 157 13.12 -1.57 -29.90
C ARG A 157 12.73 -1.50 -28.44
N PHE A 158 11.46 -1.19 -28.20
CA PHE A 158 10.85 -1.24 -26.88
C PHE A 158 9.55 -2.04 -26.99
N PRO A 159 9.50 -3.30 -26.52
CA PRO A 159 10.51 -3.98 -25.73
C PRO A 159 11.75 -4.41 -26.52
N ALA A 160 12.93 -4.29 -25.89
CA ALA A 160 14.21 -4.64 -26.53
C ALA A 160 14.49 -6.15 -26.56
N THR A 161 13.81 -6.91 -25.69
CA THR A 161 13.96 -8.36 -25.56
C THR A 161 12.60 -9.00 -25.47
N ARG A 162 12.47 -10.25 -25.95
CA ARG A 162 11.22 -11.02 -25.85
C ARG A 162 10.86 -11.37 -24.41
N TYR A 163 11.86 -11.80 -23.64
CA TYR A 163 11.74 -12.20 -22.24
C TYR A 163 12.69 -11.40 -21.34
N GLY A 164 12.60 -11.61 -20.02
CA GLY A 164 13.53 -11.04 -19.03
C GLY A 164 12.87 -10.09 -18.02
N LYS A 165 13.34 -10.16 -16.77
CA LYS A 165 12.81 -9.46 -15.58
C LYS A 165 13.60 -8.18 -15.24
N ASN A 166 13.81 -7.27 -16.20
CA ASN A 166 14.31 -5.94 -15.82
C ASN A 166 13.31 -5.31 -14.83
N LYS A 167 13.78 -4.90 -13.65
CA LYS A 167 12.97 -4.46 -12.49
C LYS A 167 11.81 -3.52 -12.84
N PHE A 168 12.02 -2.65 -13.84
CA PHE A 168 11.04 -1.67 -14.34
C PHE A 168 10.92 -1.62 -15.87
N GLY A 169 11.61 -2.50 -16.62
CA GLY A 169 11.78 -2.37 -18.08
C GLY A 169 12.77 -1.27 -18.48
N LYS A 170 12.91 -1.00 -19.79
CA LYS A 170 13.68 0.16 -20.28
C LYS A 170 12.81 1.42 -20.23
N ALA A 171 13.44 2.59 -20.07
CA ALA A 171 12.77 3.88 -20.11
C ALA A 171 12.90 4.50 -21.50
N VAL A 172 11.83 5.14 -21.97
CA VAL A 172 11.82 5.94 -23.20
C VAL A 172 11.43 7.36 -22.83
N LYS A 173 12.12 8.35 -23.42
CA LYS A 173 11.83 9.77 -23.18
C LYS A 173 10.35 10.05 -23.49
N LEU A 174 9.70 10.78 -22.59
CA LEU A 174 8.30 11.14 -22.73
C LEU A 174 8.14 12.15 -23.89
N PRO A 175 7.11 12.01 -24.75
CA PRO A 175 6.85 12.98 -25.79
C PRO A 175 6.55 14.38 -25.25
N LEU A 176 6.84 15.41 -26.07
CA LEU A 176 6.77 16.84 -25.74
C LEU A 176 7.81 17.32 -24.69
N SER A 177 8.74 16.46 -24.29
CA SER A 177 9.88 16.82 -23.45
C SER A 177 10.87 17.71 -24.19
N THR A 178 11.68 18.45 -23.42
CA THR A 178 12.70 19.35 -23.97
C THR A 178 14.10 18.85 -23.65
N HIS A 179 14.91 18.59 -24.67
CA HIS A 179 16.21 17.93 -24.46
C HIS A 179 17.30 18.92 -24.01
N LYS A 180 17.84 18.75 -22.80
CA LYS A 180 18.79 19.71 -22.20
C LYS A 180 20.09 19.93 -23.00
N LYS A 181 20.61 18.90 -23.69
CA LYS A 181 21.87 19.02 -24.47
C LYS A 181 21.77 19.75 -25.82
N ASN A 182 20.58 20.06 -26.33
CA ASN A 182 20.42 20.51 -27.71
C ASN A 182 19.68 21.86 -27.80
N ASN A 183 20.22 22.90 -27.15
CA ASN A 183 19.59 24.23 -27.05
C ASN A 183 18.12 24.20 -26.60
N ASN A 184 17.74 23.21 -25.78
CA ASN A 184 16.36 22.99 -25.35
C ASN A 184 15.38 22.84 -26.54
N LYS A 185 15.77 22.15 -27.62
CA LYS A 185 14.84 21.74 -28.67
C LYS A 185 13.79 20.79 -28.08
N HIS A 186 12.53 21.10 -28.34
CA HIS A 186 11.38 20.32 -27.89
C HIS A 186 11.10 19.16 -28.85
N SER A 187 10.66 18.04 -28.31
CA SER A 187 10.09 16.95 -29.10
C SER A 187 8.61 17.24 -29.43
N TYR A 188 8.11 16.72 -30.56
CA TYR A 188 6.72 16.96 -30.97
C TYR A 188 6.19 15.88 -31.91
N PHE A 189 4.88 15.67 -31.87
CA PHE A 189 4.18 14.75 -32.75
C PHE A 189 4.05 15.30 -34.16
N LEU A 190 4.19 14.39 -35.12
CA LEU A 190 4.09 14.62 -36.56
C LEU A 190 2.79 14.01 -37.10
N LYS A 191 2.14 14.70 -38.04
CA LYS A 191 1.07 14.11 -38.88
C LYS A 191 1.69 13.41 -40.09
N LYS A 192 0.97 12.47 -40.71
CA LYS A 192 1.40 11.81 -41.97
C LYS A 192 1.76 12.79 -43.09
N SER A 193 1.07 13.94 -43.15
CA SER A 193 1.40 15.01 -44.09
C SER A 193 2.74 15.69 -43.77
N ASP A 194 3.08 15.80 -42.48
CA ASP A 194 4.33 16.42 -42.04
C ASP A 194 5.53 15.54 -42.45
N LEU A 195 5.36 14.21 -42.44
CA LEU A 195 6.39 13.22 -42.81
C LEU A 195 6.86 13.27 -44.28
N ASN A 196 6.09 13.89 -45.17
CA ASN A 196 6.39 13.95 -46.61
C ASN A 196 6.60 15.39 -47.11
N SER A 197 6.83 16.33 -46.20
CA SER A 197 6.84 17.77 -46.50
C SER A 197 8.20 18.41 -46.23
N SER A 198 8.43 19.57 -46.83
CA SER A 198 9.59 20.43 -46.56
C SER A 198 9.65 20.92 -45.09
N LEU A 199 8.63 20.64 -44.25
CA LEU A 199 8.73 20.87 -42.81
C LEU A 199 9.82 20.02 -42.16
N ILE A 200 10.17 18.84 -42.69
CA ILE A 200 11.31 18.07 -42.18
C ILE A 200 12.63 18.82 -42.43
N GLN A 201 12.73 19.56 -43.55
CA GLN A 201 13.89 20.40 -43.86
C GLN A 201 14.01 21.60 -42.90
N ASP A 202 12.90 22.08 -42.34
CA ASP A 202 12.86 23.13 -41.33
C ASP A 202 13.27 22.67 -39.91
N ILE A 203 13.30 21.36 -39.64
CA ILE A 203 13.67 20.78 -38.33
C ILE A 203 15.14 21.08 -37.98
N ASP A 204 15.99 21.14 -39.00
CA ASP A 204 17.39 21.50 -38.88
C ASP A 204 17.60 23.03 -38.79
N SER A 205 16.66 23.86 -39.27
CA SER A 205 16.93 25.26 -39.59
C SER A 205 16.40 26.33 -38.63
N SER A 206 15.42 26.12 -37.73
CA SER A 206 14.94 27.25 -36.90
C SER A 206 14.25 26.99 -35.56
N GLU A 207 14.35 28.02 -34.72
CA GLU A 207 13.71 28.34 -33.44
C GLU A 207 12.16 28.46 -33.52
N LYS A 208 11.46 27.61 -34.27
CA LYS A 208 9.98 27.67 -34.33
C LYS A 208 9.36 27.18 -33.02
N GLU A 209 8.53 28.01 -32.39
CA GLU A 209 7.69 27.61 -31.26
C GLU A 209 6.71 26.51 -31.71
N ILE A 210 6.59 25.45 -30.90
CA ILE A 210 5.64 24.36 -31.16
C ILE A 210 4.21 24.85 -30.98
N ASP A 211 3.37 24.58 -31.98
CA ASP A 211 1.93 24.74 -31.87
C ASP A 211 1.33 23.67 -30.93
N LEU A 212 1.16 24.04 -29.67
CA LEU A 212 0.59 23.18 -28.63
C LEU A 212 -0.86 22.77 -28.91
N GLN A 213 -1.64 23.57 -29.64
CA GLN A 213 -3.01 23.21 -30.01
C GLN A 213 -3.00 22.07 -31.04
N LYS A 214 -2.11 22.16 -32.04
CA LYS A 214 -1.89 21.05 -33.00
C LYS A 214 -1.45 19.78 -32.28
N GLN A 215 -0.56 19.89 -31.28
CA GLN A 215 -0.14 18.73 -30.48
C GLN A 215 -1.31 18.12 -29.69
N GLU A 216 -2.15 18.94 -29.06
CA GLU A 216 -3.33 18.47 -28.33
C GLU A 216 -4.32 17.77 -29.26
N GLU A 217 -4.55 18.32 -30.46
CA GLU A 217 -5.43 17.75 -31.48
C GLU A 217 -4.94 16.35 -31.90
N ILE A 218 -3.65 16.18 -32.17
CA ILE A 218 -3.05 14.89 -32.58
C ILE A 218 -3.29 13.83 -31.50
N ILE A 219 -2.90 14.13 -30.25
CA ILE A 219 -3.03 13.17 -29.13
C ILE A 219 -4.51 12.86 -28.85
N SER A 220 -5.38 13.85 -28.96
CA SER A 220 -6.82 13.67 -28.69
C SER A 220 -7.51 12.78 -29.71
N ARG A 221 -7.02 12.74 -30.95
CA ARG A 221 -7.57 11.89 -32.02
C ARG A 221 -6.99 10.49 -32.03
N TYR A 222 -5.93 10.23 -31.28
CA TYR A 222 -5.29 8.92 -31.23
C TYR A 222 -6.25 7.86 -30.67
N LYS A 223 -6.46 6.79 -31.45
CA LYS A 223 -7.21 5.62 -31.03
C LYS A 223 -6.23 4.55 -30.54
N LYS A 224 -6.44 4.06 -29.31
CA LYS A 224 -5.65 2.97 -28.76
C LYS A 224 -5.99 1.66 -29.48
N ASN A 225 -5.01 0.78 -29.61
CA ASN A 225 -5.21 -0.56 -30.14
C ASN A 225 -5.81 -1.47 -29.06
N SER A 226 -6.70 -2.37 -29.45
CA SER A 226 -7.28 -3.37 -28.55
C SER A 226 -6.44 -4.65 -28.53
N PHE A 227 -6.59 -5.44 -27.47
CA PHE A 227 -5.96 -6.77 -27.38
C PHE A 227 -6.34 -7.71 -28.55
N SER A 228 -7.50 -7.51 -29.19
CA SER A 228 -7.93 -8.32 -30.34
C SER A 228 -6.97 -8.23 -31.54
N LEU A 229 -6.16 -7.16 -31.65
CA LEU A 229 -5.15 -7.03 -32.69
C LEU A 229 -4.18 -8.23 -32.72
N PHE A 230 -3.73 -8.69 -31.54
CA PHE A 230 -2.84 -9.86 -31.45
C PHE A 230 -3.51 -11.13 -31.99
N LYS A 231 -4.83 -11.24 -31.85
CA LYS A 231 -5.61 -12.37 -32.37
C LYS A 231 -5.72 -12.31 -33.89
N THR A 232 -6.09 -11.14 -34.44
CA THR A 232 -6.22 -10.93 -35.89
C THR A 232 -4.91 -11.22 -36.62
N LEU A 233 -3.78 -10.91 -36.00
CA LEU A 233 -2.45 -11.14 -36.56
C LEU A 233 -1.89 -12.55 -36.30
N GLY A 234 -2.66 -13.43 -35.65
CA GLY A 234 -2.23 -14.80 -35.33
C GLY A 234 -1.11 -14.88 -34.28
N ILE A 235 -0.91 -13.82 -33.50
CA ILE A 235 0.14 -13.71 -32.47
C ILE A 235 -0.33 -14.35 -31.14
N ALA A 236 -1.65 -14.35 -30.89
CA ALA A 236 -2.25 -14.95 -29.71
C ALA A 236 -3.35 -15.95 -30.10
N GLU A 237 -3.35 -17.15 -29.49
CA GLU A 237 -4.42 -18.15 -29.64
C GLU A 237 -5.64 -17.85 -28.73
N GLU A 238 -6.78 -18.47 -29.01
CA GLU A 238 -8.01 -18.33 -28.22
C GLU A 238 -7.78 -18.65 -26.75
N SER A 239 -7.97 -17.65 -25.88
CA SER A 239 -8.09 -17.90 -24.45
C SER A 239 -9.48 -18.50 -24.17
N GLN A 240 -9.55 -19.82 -24.00
CA GLN A 240 -10.66 -20.41 -23.26
C GLN A 240 -10.62 -19.87 -21.83
N THR A 241 -11.74 -19.40 -21.31
CA THR A 241 -11.91 -19.12 -19.88
C THR A 241 -11.82 -20.45 -19.14
N TYR A 242 -10.63 -20.80 -18.65
CA TYR A 242 -10.43 -21.98 -17.82
C TYR A 242 -10.45 -21.59 -16.34
N GLN A 243 -10.84 -22.53 -15.49
CA GLN A 243 -10.84 -22.37 -14.04
C GLN A 243 -9.39 -22.32 -13.53
N LYS A 244 -9.03 -21.32 -12.73
CA LYS A 244 -7.63 -21.09 -12.32
C LYS A 244 -7.12 -22.08 -11.26
N TYR A 245 -8.00 -22.52 -10.39
CA TYR A 245 -7.70 -23.43 -9.29
C TYR A 245 -8.98 -24.14 -8.86
N LYS A 246 -8.83 -25.31 -8.22
CA LYS A 246 -9.93 -25.99 -7.53
C LYS A 246 -9.71 -25.87 -6.03
N THR A 247 -10.79 -25.67 -5.27
CA THR A 247 -10.74 -25.51 -3.79
C THR A 247 -10.66 -26.84 -3.03
N GLN A 248 -10.44 -27.94 -3.74
CA GLN A 248 -10.24 -29.26 -3.16
C GLN A 248 -8.84 -29.38 -2.55
N ARG A 249 -8.76 -30.09 -1.43
CA ARG A 249 -7.50 -30.51 -0.81
C ARG A 249 -7.40 -32.02 -0.85
N PHE A 250 -6.21 -32.54 -0.69
CA PHE A 250 -5.92 -33.97 -0.76
C PHE A 250 -5.22 -34.42 0.51
N ASN A 251 -5.33 -35.71 0.85
CA ASN A 251 -4.56 -36.29 1.93
C ASN A 251 -3.06 -36.29 1.60
N ASP A 252 -2.24 -36.34 2.65
CA ASP A 252 -0.79 -36.39 2.55
C ASP A 252 -0.36 -37.77 2.03
N ILE A 253 0.52 -37.78 1.03
CA ILE A 253 1.06 -38.97 0.37
C ILE A 253 2.57 -38.81 0.24
N GLU A 254 3.30 -39.89 0.50
CA GLU A 254 4.74 -39.95 0.27
C GLU A 254 5.03 -40.05 -1.23
N ILE A 255 5.87 -39.16 -1.74
CA ILE A 255 6.22 -39.08 -3.16
C ILE A 255 7.74 -39.02 -3.26
N ASP A 256 8.34 -39.94 -4.03
CA ASP A 256 9.77 -39.87 -4.34
C ASP A 256 10.06 -38.73 -5.31
N PHE A 257 11.07 -37.91 -4.99
CA PHE A 257 11.40 -36.74 -5.82
C PHE A 257 11.93 -37.14 -7.19
N ASN A 258 12.73 -38.20 -7.30
CA ASN A 258 13.30 -38.60 -8.59
C ASN A 258 12.23 -39.18 -9.50
N GLU A 259 11.34 -40.01 -8.95
CA GLU A 259 10.19 -40.54 -9.69
C GLU A 259 9.25 -39.41 -10.13
N LEU A 260 8.97 -38.44 -9.26
CA LEU A 260 8.20 -37.24 -9.60
C LEU A 260 8.83 -36.49 -10.78
N VAL A 261 10.14 -36.25 -10.73
CA VAL A 261 10.87 -35.56 -11.82
C VAL A 261 10.77 -36.36 -13.11
N GLU A 262 11.06 -37.66 -13.08
CA GLU A 262 11.00 -38.54 -14.26
C GLU A 262 9.61 -38.54 -14.90
N LYS A 263 8.55 -38.71 -14.09
CA LYS A 263 7.17 -38.89 -14.58
C LYS A 263 6.45 -37.60 -14.94
N THR A 264 6.97 -36.43 -14.56
CA THR A 264 6.32 -35.14 -14.85
C THR A 264 7.13 -34.24 -15.78
N SER A 265 8.39 -34.59 -16.09
CA SER A 265 9.25 -33.79 -16.99
C SER A 265 8.82 -33.78 -18.45
N ASP A 266 7.86 -34.61 -18.84
CA ASP A 266 7.18 -34.51 -20.15
C ASP A 266 6.40 -33.18 -20.31
N SER A 267 6.12 -32.50 -19.19
CA SER A 267 5.65 -31.11 -19.15
C SER A 267 6.84 -30.14 -19.13
N ILE A 268 6.90 -29.21 -20.09
CA ILE A 268 7.97 -28.20 -20.16
C ILE A 268 8.02 -27.31 -18.92
N VAL A 269 6.86 -27.06 -18.28
CA VAL A 269 6.77 -26.27 -17.05
C VAL A 269 7.42 -27.01 -15.89
N PHE A 270 7.09 -28.30 -15.73
CA PHE A 270 7.67 -29.13 -14.68
C PHE A 270 9.16 -29.40 -14.93
N LEU A 271 9.58 -29.69 -16.17
CA LEU A 271 10.99 -29.81 -16.53
C LEU A 271 11.80 -28.58 -16.09
N LYS A 272 11.31 -27.37 -16.41
CA LYS A 272 11.95 -26.10 -16.01
C LYS A 272 11.90 -25.86 -14.50
N LEU A 273 10.81 -26.25 -13.84
CA LEU A 273 10.67 -26.14 -12.39
C LEU A 273 11.70 -27.04 -11.69
N TRP A 274 11.82 -28.29 -12.13
CA TRP A 274 12.75 -29.28 -11.58
C TRP A 274 14.21 -28.90 -11.84
N ASP A 275 14.53 -28.38 -13.02
CA ASP A 275 15.86 -27.81 -13.28
C ASP A 275 16.21 -26.70 -12.27
N ARG A 276 15.29 -25.78 -11.96
CA ARG A 276 15.52 -24.74 -10.94
C ARG A 276 15.61 -25.30 -9.52
N VAL A 277 14.79 -26.30 -9.19
CA VAL A 277 14.84 -26.98 -7.88
C VAL A 277 16.21 -27.63 -7.69
N GLN A 278 16.68 -28.38 -8.68
CA GLN A 278 17.97 -29.09 -8.66
C GLN A 278 19.16 -28.12 -8.61
N ASN A 279 19.04 -26.95 -9.24
CA ASN A 279 20.06 -25.89 -9.19
C ASN A 279 19.93 -24.95 -7.97
N GLY A 280 19.01 -25.23 -7.02
CA GLY A 280 18.84 -24.47 -5.78
C GLY A 280 18.39 -23.01 -5.97
N CYS A 281 17.76 -22.69 -7.11
CA CYS A 281 17.50 -21.31 -7.55
C CYS A 281 16.01 -21.01 -7.80
N ILE A 282 15.10 -21.69 -7.10
CA ILE A 282 13.66 -21.49 -7.28
C ILE A 282 13.22 -20.06 -6.94
N THR A 283 12.32 -19.54 -7.77
CA THR A 283 11.75 -18.21 -7.69
C THR A 283 10.60 -18.13 -6.68
N HIS A 284 10.14 -16.91 -6.37
CA HIS A 284 8.95 -16.74 -5.53
C HIS A 284 7.68 -17.40 -6.10
N LEU A 285 7.52 -17.39 -7.44
CA LEU A 285 6.38 -18.05 -8.10
C LEU A 285 6.44 -19.57 -7.90
N ASP A 286 7.63 -20.16 -8.11
CA ASP A 286 7.86 -21.59 -7.87
C ASP A 286 7.46 -21.95 -6.44
N ARG A 287 7.86 -21.13 -5.45
CA ARG A 287 7.51 -21.34 -4.04
C ARG A 287 6.01 -21.31 -3.79
N LEU A 288 5.27 -20.38 -4.39
CA LEU A 288 3.81 -20.32 -4.22
C LEU A 288 3.11 -21.53 -4.85
N VAL A 289 3.55 -21.97 -6.03
CA VAL A 289 3.02 -23.16 -6.71
C VAL A 289 3.32 -24.42 -5.89
N LEU A 290 4.56 -24.55 -5.41
CA LEU A 290 4.98 -25.69 -4.59
C LEU A 290 4.23 -25.73 -3.25
N VAL A 291 4.05 -24.60 -2.56
CA VAL A 291 3.25 -24.54 -1.32
C VAL A 291 1.78 -24.86 -1.62
N GLY A 292 1.18 -24.25 -2.66
CA GLY A 292 -0.21 -24.52 -3.02
C GLY A 292 -0.48 -25.96 -3.44
N THR A 293 0.52 -26.65 -4.00
CA THR A 293 0.43 -28.04 -4.45
C THR A 293 0.72 -29.02 -3.32
N PHE A 294 1.88 -28.92 -2.68
CA PHE A 294 2.42 -29.97 -1.82
C PHE A 294 2.16 -29.76 -0.32
N SER A 295 1.74 -28.58 0.13
CA SER A 295 1.58 -28.31 1.58
C SER A 295 0.58 -29.23 2.30
N TYR A 296 -0.40 -29.78 1.57
CA TYR A 296 -1.33 -30.82 2.05
C TYR A 296 -1.14 -32.18 1.39
N PHE A 297 -0.55 -32.21 0.19
CA PHE A 297 -0.49 -33.40 -0.66
C PHE A 297 0.80 -34.23 -0.46
N SER A 298 1.93 -33.58 -0.13
CA SER A 298 3.17 -34.27 0.21
C SER A 298 4.11 -33.32 0.98
N LYS A 299 3.93 -33.23 2.30
CA LYS A 299 4.61 -32.22 3.12
C LYS A 299 6.12 -32.42 3.18
N ASP A 300 6.56 -33.67 3.31
CA ASP A 300 7.98 -34.00 3.44
C ASP A 300 8.73 -33.73 2.15
N LEU A 301 8.11 -34.03 1.00
CA LEU A 301 8.63 -33.66 -0.31
C LEU A 301 8.79 -32.14 -0.47
N LEU A 302 7.79 -31.35 -0.03
CA LEU A 302 7.88 -29.89 -0.08
C LEU A 302 9.06 -29.35 0.73
N MET A 303 9.25 -29.90 1.93
CA MET A 303 10.37 -29.53 2.80
C MET A 303 11.71 -29.95 2.20
N TYR A 304 11.78 -31.14 1.58
CA TYR A 304 12.96 -31.60 0.84
C TYR A 304 13.30 -30.68 -0.34
N ILE A 305 12.29 -30.24 -1.10
CA ILE A 305 12.50 -29.29 -2.21
C ILE A 305 12.99 -27.93 -1.70
N PHE A 306 12.49 -27.44 -0.57
CA PHE A 306 12.96 -26.16 -0.03
C PHE A 306 14.32 -26.24 0.64
N SER A 307 14.69 -27.38 1.24
CA SER A 307 16.00 -27.55 1.86
C SER A 307 17.14 -27.56 0.86
N SER A 308 16.87 -27.88 -0.42
CA SER A 308 17.85 -27.84 -1.50
C SER A 308 18.10 -26.45 -2.09
N GLN A 309 17.49 -25.38 -1.54
CA GLN A 309 17.58 -24.03 -2.08
C GLN A 309 18.64 -23.16 -1.40
N ASN A 310 19.32 -22.30 -2.17
CA ASN A 310 20.48 -21.52 -1.70
C ASN A 310 20.20 -20.57 -0.53
N ASN A 311 18.94 -20.14 -0.36
CA ASN A 311 18.50 -19.22 0.69
C ASN A 311 17.61 -19.92 1.74
N PHE A 312 17.73 -21.24 1.88
CA PHE A 312 16.91 -22.00 2.80
C PHE A 312 17.24 -21.67 4.25
N ASN A 313 16.21 -21.27 4.99
CA ASN A 313 16.22 -21.24 6.45
C ASN A 313 15.00 -22.06 6.92
N ALA A 314 15.26 -23.16 7.62
CA ALA A 314 14.22 -24.12 7.99
C ALA A 314 13.09 -23.48 8.81
N GLU A 315 13.42 -22.66 9.79
CA GLU A 315 12.45 -22.02 10.69
C GLU A 315 11.58 -20.98 9.96
N LYS A 316 12.22 -20.06 9.22
CA LYS A 316 11.52 -19.08 8.38
C LYS A 316 10.64 -19.82 7.37
N THR A 317 11.13 -20.88 6.73
CA THR A 317 10.38 -21.65 5.72
C THR A 317 9.15 -22.31 6.32
N ILE A 318 9.28 -23.02 7.44
CA ILE A 318 8.16 -23.65 8.14
C ILE A 318 7.13 -22.59 8.56
N SER A 319 7.58 -21.47 9.14
CA SER A 319 6.70 -20.35 9.53
C SER A 319 5.88 -19.82 8.35
N HIS A 320 6.51 -19.62 7.18
CA HIS A 320 5.83 -19.13 5.99
C HIS A 320 4.87 -20.16 5.37
N ILE A 321 5.25 -21.44 5.34
CA ILE A 321 4.36 -22.51 4.90
C ILE A 321 3.11 -22.54 5.78
N GLU A 322 3.27 -22.48 7.10
CA GLU A 322 2.14 -22.49 8.04
C GLU A 322 1.21 -21.28 7.85
N LYS A 323 1.77 -20.10 7.58
CA LYS A 323 0.99 -18.88 7.25
C LYS A 323 0.21 -19.01 5.94
N LEU A 324 0.78 -19.67 4.93
CA LEU A 324 0.26 -19.64 3.56
C LEU A 324 -0.54 -20.88 3.16
N LYS A 325 -0.29 -22.05 3.77
CA LYS A 325 -0.91 -23.33 3.37
C LYS A 325 -2.43 -23.24 3.34
N ASN A 326 -3.02 -22.53 4.31
CA ASN A 326 -4.48 -22.40 4.40
C ASN A 326 -5.07 -21.44 3.36
N SER A 327 -4.25 -20.58 2.78
CA SER A 327 -4.64 -19.50 1.87
C SER A 327 -4.38 -19.86 0.40
N LEU A 328 -3.66 -20.94 0.12
CA LEU A 328 -3.29 -21.38 -1.23
C LEU A 328 -3.95 -22.71 -1.58
N TYR A 329 -4.35 -22.85 -2.84
CA TYR A 329 -4.95 -24.06 -3.41
C TYR A 329 -4.16 -24.54 -4.65
N PRO A 330 -4.21 -25.83 -4.98
CA PRO A 330 -3.63 -26.35 -6.23
C PRO A 330 -4.22 -25.64 -7.45
N VAL A 331 -3.35 -25.12 -8.29
CA VAL A 331 -3.72 -24.48 -9.57
C VAL A 331 -4.07 -25.53 -10.62
N THR A 332 -4.79 -25.15 -11.67
CA THR A 332 -5.00 -26.01 -12.85
C THR A 332 -3.78 -26.03 -13.76
N MET A 333 -3.64 -27.04 -14.61
CA MET A 333 -2.56 -27.13 -15.59
C MET A 333 -2.64 -25.98 -16.60
N PHE A 334 -3.85 -25.56 -17.02
CA PHE A 334 -4.00 -24.33 -17.80
C PHE A 334 -3.45 -23.09 -17.09
N TYR A 335 -3.77 -22.91 -15.80
CA TYR A 335 -3.29 -21.75 -15.06
C TYR A 335 -1.81 -21.86 -14.70
N LEU A 336 -1.31 -23.06 -14.44
CA LEU A 336 0.10 -23.32 -14.24
C LEU A 336 0.87 -22.88 -15.48
N TYR A 337 0.46 -23.32 -16.66
CA TYR A 337 1.10 -22.95 -17.91
C TYR A 337 1.03 -21.46 -18.20
N ASP A 338 -0.07 -20.78 -17.86
CA ASP A 338 -0.17 -19.32 -17.92
C ASP A 338 0.78 -18.61 -16.94
N LEU A 339 0.87 -19.09 -15.69
CA LEU A 339 1.79 -18.57 -14.68
C LEU A 339 3.25 -18.68 -15.13
N TYR A 340 3.60 -19.80 -15.77
CA TYR A 340 4.94 -20.06 -16.32
C TYR A 340 5.13 -19.56 -17.75
N ARG A 341 4.07 -19.08 -18.39
CA ARG A 341 4.03 -18.54 -19.76
C ARG A 341 4.48 -19.53 -20.82
N GLU A 342 4.06 -20.77 -20.65
CA GLU A 342 4.29 -21.84 -21.60
C GLU A 342 2.97 -22.16 -22.32
N LYS A 343 3.07 -22.64 -23.55
CA LYS A 343 1.91 -23.18 -24.27
C LYS A 343 1.64 -24.59 -23.74
N LEU A 344 0.40 -24.86 -23.33
CA LEU A 344 0.01 -26.19 -22.87
C LEU A 344 0.23 -27.22 -23.99
N GLU A 345 0.97 -28.28 -23.71
CA GLU A 345 1.20 -29.36 -24.67
C GLU A 345 -0.10 -30.13 -24.90
N VAL A 346 -0.32 -30.51 -26.16
CA VAL A 346 -1.58 -31.12 -26.65
C VAL A 346 -1.96 -32.40 -25.90
N HIS A 347 -0.99 -33.12 -25.35
CA HIS A 347 -1.21 -34.38 -24.64
C HIS A 347 -1.60 -34.19 -23.16
N ILE A 348 -1.51 -32.96 -22.62
CA ILE A 348 -1.83 -32.65 -21.23
C ILE A 348 -3.25 -32.08 -21.15
N ASP A 349 -4.07 -32.65 -20.26
CA ASP A 349 -5.39 -32.10 -19.96
C ASP A 349 -5.25 -30.88 -19.03
N GLY A 350 -5.56 -29.69 -19.58
CA GLY A 350 -5.42 -28.42 -18.88
C GLY A 350 -6.39 -28.22 -17.71
N ASN A 351 -7.49 -28.97 -17.64
CA ASN A 351 -8.49 -28.85 -16.57
C ASN A 351 -8.10 -29.61 -15.29
N LEU A 352 -7.08 -30.47 -15.37
CA LEU A 352 -6.51 -31.12 -14.19
C LEU A 352 -5.82 -30.06 -13.33
N THR A 353 -5.91 -30.20 -12.01
CA THR A 353 -5.02 -29.51 -11.08
C THR A 353 -3.62 -30.10 -11.15
N VAL A 354 -2.62 -29.34 -10.69
CA VAL A 354 -1.24 -29.83 -10.53
C VAL A 354 -1.23 -31.14 -9.75
N VAL A 355 -2.03 -31.23 -8.68
CA VAL A 355 -2.15 -32.46 -7.88
C VAL A 355 -2.76 -33.59 -8.70
N GLU A 356 -3.90 -33.38 -9.38
CA GLU A 356 -4.52 -34.42 -10.22
C GLU A 356 -3.61 -34.89 -11.36
N PHE A 357 -2.84 -33.98 -11.97
CA PHE A 357 -1.84 -34.31 -13.00
C PHE A 357 -0.71 -35.17 -12.45
N ILE A 358 -0.12 -34.77 -11.31
CA ILE A 358 0.93 -35.54 -10.63
C ILE A 358 0.39 -36.92 -10.24
N SER A 359 -0.81 -36.98 -9.66
CA SER A 359 -1.43 -38.25 -9.25
C SER A 359 -1.64 -39.18 -10.43
N LYS A 360 -2.08 -38.66 -11.58
CA LYS A 360 -2.26 -39.47 -12.79
C LYS A 360 -0.94 -40.03 -13.32
N ASN A 361 0.14 -39.24 -13.30
CA ASN A 361 1.43 -39.66 -13.85
C ASN A 361 2.23 -40.61 -12.95
N LEU A 362 1.92 -40.61 -11.64
CA LEU A 362 2.53 -41.47 -10.62
C LEU A 362 1.60 -42.63 -10.19
N ASP A 363 0.46 -42.83 -10.88
CA ASP A 363 -0.56 -43.83 -10.51
C ASP A 363 -1.03 -43.74 -9.04
N LEU A 364 -1.11 -42.52 -8.49
CA LEU A 364 -1.56 -42.23 -7.12
C LEU A 364 -3.06 -41.97 -7.06
N ASN A 365 -3.71 -42.38 -5.96
CA ASN A 365 -5.13 -42.18 -5.73
C ASN A 365 -5.38 -41.39 -4.43
N PRO A 366 -5.16 -40.06 -4.42
CA PRO A 366 -5.40 -39.26 -3.23
C PRO A 366 -6.89 -39.08 -2.92
N ILE A 367 -7.20 -39.08 -1.63
CA ILE A 367 -8.54 -38.87 -1.10
C ILE A 367 -8.79 -37.36 -1.01
N SER A 368 -9.82 -36.86 -1.68
CA SER A 368 -10.25 -35.47 -1.55
C SER A 368 -10.77 -35.20 -0.14
N LEU A 369 -10.23 -34.16 0.50
CA LEU A 369 -10.69 -33.64 1.78
C LEU A 369 -11.78 -32.59 1.56
N PRO A 370 -12.78 -32.47 2.45
CA PRO A 370 -13.81 -31.44 2.37
C PRO A 370 -13.20 -30.02 2.38
N SER A 371 -13.74 -29.10 1.56
CA SER A 371 -13.32 -27.70 1.59
C SER A 371 -13.72 -27.04 2.90
N VAL A 372 -12.79 -26.36 3.56
CA VAL A 372 -13.02 -25.68 4.85
C VAL A 372 -13.96 -24.45 4.73
N ILE A 373 -14.30 -24.00 3.52
CA ILE A 373 -15.04 -22.74 3.29
C ILE A 373 -16.44 -23.05 2.72
N SER A 374 -17.49 -22.77 3.51
CA SER A 374 -18.90 -22.90 3.10
C SER A 374 -19.42 -21.67 2.33
N GLU A 375 -20.37 -21.90 1.42
CA GLU A 375 -21.12 -20.89 0.64
C GLU A 375 -22.04 -19.96 1.48
N SER A 376 -21.96 -19.99 2.82
CA SER A 376 -22.97 -19.39 3.72
C SER A 376 -22.56 -18.09 4.45
N LYS A 377 -21.40 -17.49 4.15
CA LYS A 377 -20.90 -16.31 4.90
C LYS A 377 -21.47 -14.98 4.39
N THR A 378 -22.17 -14.24 5.26
CA THR A 378 -22.60 -12.85 5.04
C THR A 378 -21.44 -11.85 5.23
N ILE A 379 -21.63 -10.58 4.84
CA ILE A 379 -20.63 -9.52 5.01
C ILE A 379 -20.22 -9.30 6.48
N THR A 380 -21.13 -9.50 7.44
CA THR A 380 -20.81 -9.42 8.87
C THR A 380 -19.83 -10.51 9.32
N HIS A 381 -19.78 -11.68 8.67
CA HIS A 381 -18.75 -12.68 8.96
C HIS A 381 -17.35 -12.15 8.66
N TYR A 382 -17.19 -11.44 7.54
CA TYR A 382 -15.93 -10.82 7.17
C TYR A 382 -15.58 -9.64 8.10
N ILE A 383 -16.57 -8.84 8.48
CA ILE A 383 -16.36 -7.72 9.41
C ILE A 383 -15.96 -8.24 10.80
N LEU A 384 -16.51 -9.37 11.26
CA LEU A 384 -16.14 -9.97 12.54
C LEU A 384 -14.63 -10.28 12.61
N GLU A 385 -14.08 -10.91 11.58
CA GLU A 385 -12.63 -11.21 11.54
C GLU A 385 -11.80 -9.92 11.47
N LYS A 386 -12.23 -8.94 10.67
CA LYS A 386 -11.60 -7.61 10.62
C LYS A 386 -11.60 -6.89 11.97
N GLU A 387 -12.69 -6.98 12.72
CA GLU A 387 -12.83 -6.37 14.05
C GLU A 387 -11.99 -7.06 15.11
N LYS A 388 -11.91 -8.40 15.09
CA LYS A 388 -11.00 -9.15 15.96
C LYS A 388 -9.57 -8.67 15.78
N ASN A 389 -9.12 -8.53 14.53
CA ASN A 389 -7.79 -8.02 14.24
C ASN A 389 -7.66 -6.55 14.65
N TYR A 390 -8.60 -5.68 14.26
CA TYR A 390 -8.58 -4.25 14.59
C TYR A 390 -8.42 -4.00 16.10
N PHE A 391 -9.16 -4.74 16.91
CA PHE A 391 -9.12 -4.60 18.36
C PHE A 391 -7.77 -5.01 18.98
N GLN A 392 -6.98 -5.86 18.32
CA GLN A 392 -5.66 -6.28 18.81
C GLN A 392 -4.54 -5.27 18.54
N TYR A 393 -4.63 -4.50 17.46
CA TYR A 393 -3.55 -3.57 17.06
C TYR A 393 -3.90 -2.10 17.20
N ASN A 394 -5.15 -1.76 17.51
CA ASN A 394 -5.52 -0.38 17.79
C ASN A 394 -4.99 0.07 19.18
N ASP A 395 -5.25 1.32 19.55
CA ASP A 395 -4.72 1.89 20.79
C ASP A 395 -5.58 1.55 22.04
N GLU A 396 -6.69 0.81 21.89
CA GLU A 396 -7.59 0.41 23.00
C GLU A 396 -6.95 -0.68 23.89
N ILE A 397 -7.54 -0.90 25.07
CA ILE A 397 -7.23 -2.08 25.88
C ILE A 397 -8.00 -3.27 25.30
N LEU A 398 -7.30 -4.38 25.03
CA LEU A 398 -7.86 -5.64 24.54
C LEU A 398 -8.66 -6.35 25.65
N GLU A 399 -9.82 -5.81 25.98
CA GLU A 399 -10.67 -6.32 27.06
C GLU A 399 -11.02 -7.80 26.93
N PRO A 400 -10.73 -8.64 27.95
CA PRO A 400 -11.04 -10.07 27.93
C PRO A 400 -12.48 -10.36 27.55
N HIS A 401 -13.44 -9.78 28.25
CA HIS A 401 -14.86 -10.07 28.05
C HIS A 401 -15.36 -9.62 26.65
N ILE A 402 -14.85 -8.51 26.09
CA ILE A 402 -15.21 -8.07 24.75
C ILE A 402 -14.57 -8.98 23.70
N PHE A 403 -13.28 -9.27 23.81
CA PHE A 403 -12.57 -10.08 22.82
C PHE A 403 -13.03 -11.54 22.83
N HIS A 404 -13.31 -12.12 24.01
CA HIS A 404 -13.97 -13.41 24.13
C HIS A 404 -15.39 -13.37 23.53
N GLY A 405 -16.13 -12.29 23.76
CA GLY A 405 -17.41 -12.07 23.09
C GLY A 405 -17.28 -12.12 21.57
N LEU A 406 -16.31 -11.42 20.97
CA LEU A 406 -16.05 -11.47 19.53
C LEU A 406 -15.66 -12.87 19.04
N LYS A 407 -14.88 -13.63 19.83
CA LYS A 407 -14.51 -15.01 19.49
C LYS A 407 -15.70 -15.99 19.56
N ASN A 408 -16.72 -15.66 20.34
CA ASN A 408 -17.87 -16.52 20.62
C ASN A 408 -19.17 -16.00 19.96
N ILE A 409 -19.07 -15.18 18.91
CA ILE A 409 -20.24 -14.81 18.08
C ILE A 409 -20.62 -16.02 17.21
N PHE A 410 -21.89 -16.43 17.27
CA PHE A 410 -22.44 -17.49 16.43
C PHE A 410 -23.22 -16.94 15.24
N ASN A 411 -23.56 -17.79 14.27
CA ASN A 411 -24.32 -17.38 13.07
C ASN A 411 -25.66 -16.73 13.40
N TYR A 412 -26.34 -17.15 14.47
CA TYR A 412 -27.57 -16.53 14.95
C TYR A 412 -27.38 -15.06 15.37
N ASP A 413 -26.28 -14.76 16.07
CA ASP A 413 -25.94 -13.39 16.46
C ASP A 413 -25.60 -12.54 15.23
N ILE A 414 -24.90 -13.13 14.26
CA ILE A 414 -24.58 -12.49 12.98
C ILE A 414 -25.87 -12.14 12.22
N GLU A 415 -26.81 -13.08 12.12
CA GLU A 415 -28.10 -12.85 11.46
C GLU A 415 -28.88 -11.72 12.14
N ARG A 416 -28.89 -11.70 13.48
CA ARG A 416 -29.53 -10.62 14.24
C ARG A 416 -28.88 -9.26 13.96
N ILE A 417 -27.55 -9.19 13.85
CA ILE A 417 -26.83 -7.97 13.51
C ILE A 417 -27.12 -7.53 12.07
N GLU A 418 -27.14 -8.45 11.10
CA GLU A 418 -27.49 -8.15 9.71
C GLU A 418 -28.93 -7.63 9.58
N ASN A 419 -29.89 -8.27 10.26
CA ASN A 419 -31.28 -7.82 10.29
C ASN A 419 -31.38 -6.42 10.89
N ARG A 420 -30.72 -6.17 12.02
CA ARG A 420 -30.66 -4.85 12.67
C ARG A 420 -30.05 -3.79 11.75
N ALA A 421 -28.93 -4.10 11.10
CA ALA A 421 -28.27 -3.19 10.16
C ALA A 421 -29.19 -2.89 8.98
N SER A 422 -29.85 -3.90 8.40
CA SER A 422 -30.81 -3.76 7.31
C SER A 422 -31.99 -2.86 7.68
N GLU A 423 -32.56 -3.01 8.89
CA GLU A 423 -33.63 -2.13 9.36
C GLU A 423 -33.17 -0.67 9.49
N ILE A 424 -31.94 -0.43 9.98
CA ILE A 424 -31.35 0.92 10.07
C ILE A 424 -31.15 1.50 8.67
N ILE A 425 -30.50 0.76 7.77
CA ILE A 425 -30.22 1.19 6.38
C ILE A 425 -31.51 1.60 5.68
N ASN A 426 -32.59 0.84 5.88
CA ASN A 426 -33.89 1.08 5.26
C ASN A 426 -34.78 2.06 6.04
N GLY A 427 -34.27 2.71 7.08
CA GLY A 427 -35.00 3.75 7.84
C GLY A 427 -36.17 3.22 8.68
N LYS A 428 -36.18 1.91 8.98
CA LYS A 428 -37.22 1.26 9.80
C LYS A 428 -37.00 1.44 11.30
N ILE A 429 -35.80 1.85 11.70
CA ILE A 429 -35.46 2.12 13.10
C ILE A 429 -35.26 3.62 13.32
N GLN A 430 -35.97 4.16 14.31
CA GLN A 430 -35.62 5.44 14.91
C GLN A 430 -34.68 5.23 16.10
N TRP A 431 -33.73 6.15 16.25
CA TRP A 431 -32.77 6.14 17.35
C TRP A 431 -33.46 6.20 18.72
N ASN A 432 -32.93 5.46 19.70
CA ASN A 432 -33.42 5.44 21.08
C ASN A 432 -32.26 5.16 22.05
N ASP A 433 -31.97 6.12 22.93
CA ASP A 433 -30.86 6.09 23.90
C ASP A 433 -30.92 4.95 24.92
N HIS A 434 -32.09 4.35 25.14
CA HIS A 434 -32.30 3.23 26.06
C HIS A 434 -32.18 1.86 25.40
N LYS A 435 -32.03 1.79 24.07
CA LYS A 435 -31.94 0.52 23.31
C LYS A 435 -30.53 0.23 22.78
N TYR A 436 -29.64 1.20 22.86
CA TYR A 436 -28.31 1.16 22.28
C TYR A 436 -27.33 1.79 23.24
N LEU A 437 -26.09 1.31 23.23
CA LEU A 437 -25.03 1.85 24.07
C LEU A 437 -25.36 1.77 25.57
N ASP A 438 -25.74 0.58 26.04
CA ASP A 438 -26.01 0.35 27.47
C ASP A 438 -24.74 0.49 28.30
N THR A 439 -23.62 -0.03 27.79
CA THR A 439 -22.32 -0.06 28.48
C THR A 439 -21.21 0.28 27.49
N PHE A 440 -20.15 0.91 28.00
CA PHE A 440 -18.87 1.12 27.29
C PHE A 440 -17.77 1.30 28.34
N TYR A 441 -16.51 1.20 27.92
CA TYR A 441 -15.36 1.19 28.82
C TYR A 441 -14.36 2.30 28.44
N PRO A 442 -14.27 3.39 29.22
CA PRO A 442 -13.31 4.46 28.98
C PRO A 442 -11.96 4.18 29.63
N TYR A 443 -10.88 4.63 28.97
CA TYR A 443 -9.51 4.54 29.51
C TYR A 443 -8.78 5.86 29.29
N ILE A 444 -7.89 6.20 30.22
CA ILE A 444 -7.08 7.41 30.11
C ILE A 444 -5.69 7.06 29.60
N ARG A 445 -5.32 7.65 28.46
CA ARG A 445 -3.98 7.62 27.90
C ARG A 445 -3.26 8.92 28.20
N LYS A 446 -2.12 8.86 28.88
CA LYS A 446 -1.23 10.02 29.06
C LYS A 446 -0.26 10.14 27.89
N GLU A 447 -0.09 11.34 27.38
CA GLU A 447 0.87 11.69 26.32
C GLU A 447 1.72 12.91 26.71
N LYS A 448 3.03 12.88 26.40
CA LYS A 448 3.91 14.05 26.58
C LYS A 448 3.73 14.99 25.39
N LYS A 449 3.40 16.25 25.66
CA LYS A 449 3.34 17.34 24.68
C LYS A 449 4.00 18.58 25.28
N ASN A 450 5.10 19.03 24.67
CA ASN A 450 5.83 20.26 25.03
C ASN A 450 6.25 20.31 26.51
N GLY A 451 6.75 19.20 27.04
CA GLY A 451 7.10 19.08 28.45
C GLY A 451 5.93 18.93 29.42
N THR A 452 4.68 19.05 28.96
CA THR A 452 3.47 18.81 29.77
C THR A 452 2.88 17.42 29.51
N VAL A 453 2.16 16.89 30.50
CA VAL A 453 1.40 15.65 30.38
C VAL A 453 -0.04 15.99 30.05
N ARG A 454 -0.55 15.38 28.97
CA ARG A 454 -1.94 15.50 28.55
C ARG A 454 -2.64 14.16 28.65
N GLU A 455 -3.90 14.17 29.06
CA GLU A 455 -4.76 12.99 29.10
C GLU A 455 -5.69 12.92 27.89
N ARG A 456 -5.89 11.70 27.39
CA ARG A 456 -6.79 11.38 26.27
C ARG A 456 -7.71 10.24 26.68
N THR A 457 -9.00 10.41 26.45
CA THR A 457 -9.99 9.36 26.68
C THR A 457 -10.06 8.43 25.47
N LEU A 458 -9.69 7.17 25.67
CA LEU A 458 -9.93 6.04 24.78
C LEU A 458 -11.24 5.34 25.17
N VAL A 459 -11.90 4.66 24.24
CA VAL A 459 -13.16 3.97 24.50
C VAL A 459 -13.18 2.61 23.84
N SER A 460 -13.52 1.57 24.62
CA SER A 460 -13.89 0.26 24.11
C SER A 460 -15.41 0.09 24.13
N LEU A 461 -15.99 -0.25 22.99
CA LEU A 461 -17.41 -0.61 22.88
C LEU A 461 -17.65 -2.07 23.24
N THR A 462 -18.88 -2.41 23.60
CA THR A 462 -19.30 -3.81 23.75
C THR A 462 -19.16 -4.57 22.43
N THR A 463 -19.11 -5.90 22.52
CA THR A 463 -19.01 -6.82 21.37
C THR A 463 -20.03 -6.50 20.27
N ILE A 464 -21.31 -6.33 20.64
CA ILE A 464 -22.41 -6.12 19.69
C ILE A 464 -22.38 -4.71 19.12
N ASP A 465 -22.19 -3.68 19.96
CA ASP A 465 -22.15 -2.29 19.48
C ASP A 465 -20.97 -2.06 18.54
N ARG A 466 -19.80 -2.64 18.84
CA ARG A 466 -18.63 -2.60 17.96
C ARG A 466 -18.93 -3.22 16.60
N LEU A 467 -19.45 -4.46 16.59
CA LEU A 467 -19.72 -5.15 15.33
C LEU A 467 -20.81 -4.45 14.51
N LEU A 468 -21.89 -3.98 15.15
CA LEU A 468 -22.98 -3.26 14.48
C LEU A 468 -22.52 -1.92 13.90
N THR A 469 -21.83 -1.10 14.69
CA THR A 469 -21.37 0.22 14.23
C THR A 469 -20.33 0.10 13.11
N THR A 470 -19.44 -0.90 13.17
CA THR A 470 -18.52 -1.19 12.06
C THR A 470 -19.24 -1.70 10.83
N ARG A 471 -20.23 -2.60 10.98
CA ARG A 471 -21.05 -3.09 9.86
C ARG A 471 -21.77 -1.97 9.12
N LEU A 472 -22.35 -1.02 9.87
CA LEU A 472 -22.98 0.17 9.32
C LEU A 472 -21.98 1.11 8.66
N SER A 473 -20.81 1.33 9.28
CA SER A 473 -19.78 2.19 8.72
C SER A 473 -19.17 1.62 7.44
N TYR A 474 -19.04 0.29 7.36
CA TYR A 474 -18.63 -0.43 6.17
C TYR A 474 -19.64 -0.25 5.03
N GLU A 475 -20.93 -0.38 5.32
CA GLU A 475 -22.01 -0.10 4.36
C GLU A 475 -21.98 1.37 3.91
N PHE A 476 -21.83 2.30 4.85
CA PHE A 476 -21.80 3.73 4.58
C PHE A 476 -20.73 4.09 3.55
N VAL A 477 -19.48 3.67 3.78
CA VAL A 477 -18.37 3.99 2.86
C VAL A 477 -18.54 3.25 1.52
N SER A 478 -19.05 2.01 1.53
CA SER A 478 -19.33 1.25 0.31
C SER A 478 -20.36 1.95 -0.58
N LEU A 479 -21.49 2.38 0.00
CA LEU A 479 -22.57 3.08 -0.72
C LEU A 479 -22.17 4.50 -1.15
N LEU A 480 -21.34 5.18 -0.36
CA LEU A 480 -20.84 6.51 -0.67
C LEU A 480 -19.88 6.49 -1.87
N LYS A 481 -19.21 5.36 -2.11
CA LYS A 481 -18.21 5.15 -3.18
C LYS A 481 -17.12 6.20 -3.19
N TRP A 482 -16.85 6.80 -2.03
CA TRP A 482 -15.83 7.82 -1.85
C TRP A 482 -14.73 7.28 -0.96
N ARG A 483 -13.52 7.24 -1.52
CA ARG A 483 -12.29 7.12 -0.74
C ARG A 483 -12.01 8.50 -0.16
N PHE A 484 -12.02 8.62 1.17
CA PHE A 484 -11.78 9.90 1.85
C PHE A 484 -10.42 10.48 1.44
N ASP A 485 -10.34 11.82 1.42
CA ASP A 485 -9.14 12.57 1.06
C ASP A 485 -8.13 12.56 2.22
N SER A 486 -7.67 11.35 2.53
CA SER A 486 -6.68 11.01 3.53
C SER A 486 -5.96 9.73 3.17
N TYR A 487 -4.77 9.57 3.72
CA TYR A 487 -4.05 8.30 3.71
C TYR A 487 -4.47 7.41 4.88
N SER A 488 -5.02 7.97 5.97
CA SER A 488 -5.46 7.22 7.15
C SER A 488 -6.87 6.67 7.01
N TYR A 489 -7.16 5.62 7.81
CA TYR A 489 -8.51 5.09 8.10
C TYR A 489 -9.47 4.92 6.90
N ASN A 490 -8.93 4.65 5.72
CA ASN A 490 -9.72 4.21 4.58
C ASN A 490 -10.01 2.71 4.71
N ILE A 491 -11.26 2.31 4.54
CA ILE A 491 -11.67 0.90 4.63
C ILE A 491 -10.98 0.08 3.55
N ASN A 492 -10.45 -1.07 3.95
CA ASN A 492 -9.86 -2.04 3.04
C ASN A 492 -10.89 -3.10 2.65
N PHE A 493 -11.50 -2.93 1.48
CA PHE A 493 -12.50 -3.87 0.94
C PHE A 493 -11.89 -5.16 0.36
N TRP A 494 -10.55 -5.29 0.30
CA TRP A 494 -9.84 -6.35 -0.43
C TRP A 494 -9.16 -7.39 0.47
N SER A 495 -9.26 -7.23 1.78
CA SER A 495 -8.62 -8.10 2.77
C SER A 495 -9.70 -8.70 3.65
N ASP A 496 -9.60 -9.97 4.04
CA ASP A 496 -10.48 -10.55 5.05
C ASP A 496 -9.98 -10.27 6.48
N GLU A 497 -8.77 -9.72 6.61
CA GLU A 497 -8.08 -9.55 7.90
C GLU A 497 -8.06 -8.09 8.38
N PHE A 498 -7.79 -7.14 7.50
CA PHE A 498 -7.57 -5.73 7.90
C PHE A 498 -8.80 -4.88 7.62
N LEU A 499 -9.32 -4.21 8.65
CA LEU A 499 -10.46 -3.29 8.48
C LEU A 499 -10.07 -2.04 7.66
N PHE A 500 -8.93 -1.43 8.01
CA PHE A 500 -8.35 -0.28 7.32
C PHE A 500 -7.10 -0.67 6.54
N PHE A 501 -6.65 0.16 5.60
CA PHE A 501 -5.31 -0.01 5.05
C PHE A 501 -4.25 0.03 6.17
N PRO A 502 -3.24 -0.86 6.15
CA PRO A 502 -2.24 -0.92 7.21
C PRO A 502 -1.56 0.44 7.45
N PHE A 503 -1.30 0.75 8.72
CA PHE A 503 -0.72 2.04 9.15
C PHE A 503 0.57 2.36 8.38
N TYR A 504 1.53 1.43 8.39
CA TYR A 504 2.87 1.66 7.85
C TYR A 504 2.86 1.92 6.34
N SER A 505 2.11 1.11 5.57
CA SER A 505 2.01 1.29 4.12
C SER A 505 1.35 2.62 3.76
N SER A 506 0.32 3.01 4.51
CA SER A 506 -0.40 4.27 4.31
C SER A 506 0.45 5.49 4.66
N TRP A 507 1.17 5.44 5.80
CA TRP A 507 2.07 6.50 6.24
C TRP A 507 3.26 6.68 5.30
N LYS A 508 3.88 5.57 4.86
CA LYS A 508 4.95 5.58 3.86
C LYS A 508 4.49 6.21 2.56
N LYS A 509 3.27 5.91 2.11
CA LYS A 509 2.70 6.50 0.89
C LYS A 509 2.46 8.00 1.05
N TYR A 510 1.86 8.43 2.16
CA TYR A 510 1.62 9.83 2.50
C TYR A 510 2.90 10.66 2.36
N VAL A 511 3.99 10.20 2.96
CA VAL A 511 5.28 10.88 2.89
C VAL A 511 5.90 10.82 1.50
N ASN A 512 5.88 9.67 0.82
CA ASN A 512 6.44 9.57 -0.53
C ASN A 512 5.77 10.55 -1.51
N ASP A 513 4.47 10.74 -1.37
CA ASP A 513 3.69 11.62 -2.25
C ASP A 513 3.98 13.11 -1.96
N ILE A 514 4.32 13.49 -0.71
CA ILE A 514 4.83 14.83 -0.37
C ILE A 514 6.27 15.00 -0.89
N ASN A 515 7.10 13.98 -0.70
CA ASN A 515 8.51 14.00 -1.11
C ASN A 515 8.68 14.21 -2.62
N LEU A 516 7.67 13.86 -3.43
CA LEU A 516 7.60 14.21 -4.86
C LEU A 516 7.89 15.68 -5.12
N TYR A 517 7.29 16.57 -4.33
CA TYR A 517 7.40 18.01 -4.54
C TYR A 517 8.70 18.59 -3.98
N LEU A 518 9.26 17.95 -2.95
CA LEU A 518 10.46 18.44 -2.28
C LEU A 518 11.75 17.98 -2.97
N LYS A 519 11.68 16.84 -3.67
CA LYS A 519 12.83 16.19 -4.32
C LYS A 519 13.16 16.75 -5.70
N PHE A 520 12.18 17.30 -6.41
CA PHE A 520 12.35 17.76 -7.80
C PHE A 520 12.28 19.28 -7.91
N ASP A 521 13.34 19.88 -8.45
CA ASP A 521 13.44 21.32 -8.76
C ASP A 521 12.30 21.82 -9.68
N LEU A 522 11.62 20.89 -10.37
CA LEU A 522 10.41 21.18 -11.15
C LEU A 522 9.30 21.86 -10.33
N PHE A 523 9.28 21.67 -9.01
CA PHE A 523 8.29 22.22 -8.10
C PHE A 523 8.82 23.40 -7.25
N ASP A 524 9.99 23.95 -7.58
CA ASP A 524 10.63 25.05 -6.83
C ASP A 524 9.77 26.31 -6.69
N ASP A 525 8.84 26.54 -7.62
CA ASP A 525 7.91 27.67 -7.61
C ASP A 525 6.56 27.37 -6.94
N PHE A 526 6.42 26.18 -6.33
CA PHE A 526 5.34 25.88 -5.41
C PHE A 526 5.73 26.31 -4.00
N SER A 527 4.73 26.59 -3.19
CA SER A 527 4.85 26.81 -1.77
C SER A 527 4.28 25.63 -0.99
N ILE A 528 4.75 25.45 0.24
CA ILE A 528 4.30 24.39 1.14
C ILE A 528 3.96 24.95 2.51
N MET A 529 2.87 24.45 3.09
CA MET A 529 2.52 24.68 4.49
C MET A 529 2.12 23.37 5.16
N LYS A 530 2.34 23.31 6.47
CA LYS A 530 1.93 22.22 7.34
C LYS A 530 0.88 22.74 8.32
N LEU A 531 -0.19 21.99 8.51
CA LEU A 531 -1.23 22.24 9.49
C LEU A 531 -1.31 21.05 10.46
N ASP A 532 -1.61 21.33 11.72
CA ASP A 532 -1.92 20.34 12.76
C ASP A 532 -3.11 20.88 13.56
N LEU A 533 -4.07 20.03 13.90
CA LEU A 533 -5.27 20.43 14.64
C LEU A 533 -5.10 20.16 16.13
N GLU A 534 -5.44 21.15 16.95
CA GLU A 534 -5.42 20.97 18.39
C GLU A 534 -6.58 20.08 18.84
N SER A 535 -6.24 18.97 19.50
CA SER A 535 -7.23 18.12 20.16
C SER A 535 -8.30 17.56 19.22
N PHE A 536 -7.95 17.30 17.96
CA PHE A 536 -8.90 17.07 16.87
C PHE A 536 -10.14 16.24 17.25
N TYR A 537 -9.97 15.00 17.71
CA TYR A 537 -11.07 14.10 18.08
C TYR A 537 -12.03 14.68 19.13
N GLU A 538 -11.52 15.39 20.15
CA GLU A 538 -12.32 16.01 21.21
C GLU A 538 -13.09 17.24 20.70
N ASN A 539 -12.60 17.85 19.62
CA ASN A 539 -13.15 19.10 19.08
C ASN A 539 -14.15 18.93 17.94
N ILE A 540 -14.32 17.73 17.38
CA ILE A 540 -15.29 17.49 16.29
C ILE A 540 -16.73 17.71 16.78
N TYR A 541 -17.47 18.60 16.13
CA TYR A 541 -18.90 18.76 16.39
C TYR A 541 -19.72 18.47 15.13
N MET A 542 -20.22 17.25 14.99
CA MET A 542 -20.90 16.78 13.77
C MET A 542 -22.13 17.58 13.33
N HIS A 543 -22.74 18.32 14.25
CA HIS A 543 -23.89 19.17 13.93
C HIS A 543 -23.48 20.48 13.25
N SER A 544 -22.26 21.00 13.46
CA SER A 544 -21.83 22.29 12.88
C SER A 544 -21.74 22.27 11.36
N ILE A 545 -21.56 21.10 10.74
CA ILE A 545 -21.47 20.94 9.29
C ILE A 545 -22.48 19.96 8.71
N ASN A 546 -23.59 19.72 9.41
CA ASN A 546 -24.57 18.71 9.00
C ASN A 546 -25.04 18.88 7.54
N ASP A 547 -25.36 20.10 7.16
CA ASP A 547 -25.87 20.39 5.81
C ASP A 547 -24.81 20.11 4.74
N ARG A 548 -23.54 20.45 5.01
CA ARG A 548 -22.40 20.12 4.15
C ARG A 548 -22.19 18.61 4.02
N LEU A 549 -22.35 17.84 5.11
CA LEU A 549 -22.27 16.37 5.06
C LEU A 549 -23.38 15.76 4.20
N ILE A 550 -24.60 16.28 4.29
CA ILE A 550 -25.72 15.83 3.45
C ILE A 550 -25.52 16.22 1.99
N GLU A 551 -25.02 17.43 1.74
CA GLU A 551 -24.67 17.88 0.39
C GLU A 551 -23.57 17.00 -0.22
N MET A 552 -22.53 16.65 0.56
CA MET A 552 -21.47 15.76 0.12
C MET A 552 -21.98 14.35 -0.21
N ILE A 553 -22.91 13.81 0.58
CA ILE A 553 -23.62 12.56 0.24
C ILE A 553 -24.32 12.69 -1.11
N ASN A 554 -25.03 13.79 -1.35
CA ASN A 554 -25.72 14.03 -2.62
C ASN A 554 -24.75 14.13 -3.80
N LYS A 555 -23.63 14.85 -3.63
CA LYS A 555 -22.56 14.99 -4.63
C LYS A 555 -21.95 13.62 -4.99
N LYS A 556 -21.72 12.74 -4.01
CA LYS A 556 -21.00 11.46 -4.23
C LYS A 556 -21.89 10.29 -4.60
N SER A 557 -23.10 10.18 -4.05
CA SER A 557 -23.98 9.03 -4.28
C SER A 557 -25.48 9.40 -4.21
N LYS A 558 -25.97 9.97 -5.31
CA LYS A 558 -27.38 10.38 -5.44
C LYS A 558 -28.38 9.20 -5.36
N ARG A 559 -28.00 8.01 -5.85
CA ARG A 559 -28.89 6.83 -5.90
C ARG A 559 -29.17 6.25 -4.52
N ASP A 560 -28.19 6.26 -3.63
CA ASP A 560 -28.26 5.62 -2.31
C ASP A 560 -28.41 6.67 -1.18
N MET A 561 -28.81 7.89 -1.52
CA MET A 561 -28.86 9.06 -0.62
C MET A 561 -29.64 8.80 0.67
N GLU A 562 -30.85 8.23 0.59
CA GLU A 562 -31.69 7.99 1.78
C GLU A 562 -31.08 6.94 2.70
N LYS A 563 -30.50 5.86 2.14
CA LYS A 563 -29.78 4.84 2.93
C LYS A 563 -28.59 5.46 3.66
N LEU A 564 -27.80 6.27 2.96
CA LEU A 564 -26.65 6.97 3.52
C LEU A 564 -27.05 7.93 4.64
N LYS A 565 -28.14 8.69 4.46
CA LYS A 565 -28.70 9.56 5.51
C LYS A 565 -29.11 8.78 6.75
N ASN A 566 -29.81 7.66 6.57
CA ASN A 566 -30.26 6.82 7.68
C ASN A 566 -29.08 6.27 8.49
N ILE A 567 -28.05 5.75 7.80
CA ILE A 567 -26.84 5.25 8.44
C ILE A 567 -26.10 6.38 9.18
N LEU A 568 -25.90 7.53 8.51
CA LEU A 568 -25.22 8.68 9.11
C LEU A 568 -25.97 9.19 10.34
N TYR A 569 -27.30 9.30 10.26
CA TYR A 569 -28.14 9.70 11.39
C TYR A 569 -27.97 8.76 12.57
N PHE A 570 -28.00 7.44 12.34
CA PHE A 570 -27.80 6.44 13.39
C PHE A 570 -26.41 6.58 14.03
N LEU A 571 -25.34 6.62 13.24
CA LEU A 571 -23.98 6.71 13.75
C LEU A 571 -23.71 8.04 14.49
N LYS A 572 -24.26 9.16 14.00
CA LYS A 572 -24.19 10.46 14.69
C LYS A 572 -24.92 10.43 16.02
N SER A 573 -26.12 9.84 16.06
CA SER A 573 -26.90 9.73 17.29
C SER A 573 -26.20 8.84 18.31
N PHE A 574 -25.69 7.68 17.87
CA PHE A 574 -24.85 6.79 18.69
C PHE A 574 -23.65 7.53 19.27
N ASN A 575 -22.92 8.29 18.45
CA ASN A 575 -21.78 9.09 18.89
C ASN A 575 -22.19 10.17 19.91
N ALA A 576 -23.27 10.91 19.65
CA ALA A 576 -23.74 11.99 20.52
C ALA A 576 -24.13 11.45 21.90
N SER A 577 -24.84 10.33 21.97
CA SER A 577 -25.21 9.68 23.22
C SER A 577 -24.00 9.14 23.97
N LEU A 578 -23.01 8.60 23.25
CA LEU A 578 -21.75 8.18 23.84
C LEU A 578 -20.96 9.34 24.43
N GLN A 579 -20.80 10.43 23.70
CA GLN A 579 -20.10 11.62 24.23
C GLN A 579 -20.86 12.24 25.40
N MET A 580 -22.19 12.24 25.38
CA MET A 580 -23.00 12.74 26.49
C MET A 580 -22.77 11.92 27.76
N LYS A 581 -22.76 10.58 27.64
CA LYS A 581 -22.46 9.68 28.77
C LYS A 581 -21.00 9.75 29.24
N LEU A 582 -20.05 10.01 28.33
CA LEU A 582 -18.62 10.11 28.65
C LEU A 582 -18.27 11.43 29.33
N ASN A 583 -18.68 12.55 28.73
CA ASN A 583 -18.12 13.87 28.99
C ASN A 583 -19.20 14.95 29.22
N GLY A 584 -20.49 14.59 29.25
CA GLY A 584 -21.59 15.55 29.42
C GLY A 584 -21.82 16.50 28.24
N THR A 585 -21.30 16.16 27.05
CA THR A 585 -21.41 16.98 25.84
C THR A 585 -21.63 16.11 24.61
N THR A 586 -22.23 16.65 23.54
CA THR A 586 -22.33 15.97 22.23
C THR A 586 -21.13 16.24 21.33
N LYS A 587 -20.20 17.09 21.78
CA LYS A 587 -18.96 17.43 21.09
C LYS A 587 -17.92 16.33 21.28
N GLY A 588 -17.25 15.99 20.19
CA GLY A 588 -16.17 15.01 20.11
C GLY A 588 -16.59 13.72 19.41
N VAL A 589 -15.60 12.90 19.12
CA VAL A 589 -15.73 11.50 18.69
C VAL A 589 -14.72 10.68 19.50
N PRO A 590 -15.07 9.46 19.94
CA PRO A 590 -14.19 8.68 20.80
C PRO A 590 -12.96 8.18 20.02
N GLN A 591 -11.84 8.03 20.72
CA GLN A 591 -10.66 7.36 20.17
C GLN A 591 -10.71 5.87 20.48
N GLY A 592 -10.54 5.04 19.46
CA GLY A 592 -10.60 3.58 19.58
C GLY A 592 -11.52 3.00 18.52
N PRO A 593 -12.86 3.14 18.65
CA PRO A 593 -13.82 2.45 17.80
C PRO A 593 -13.71 2.84 16.33
N ALA A 594 -13.85 1.86 15.42
CA ALA A 594 -13.66 2.06 13.99
C ALA A 594 -14.64 3.08 13.38
N TYR A 595 -15.91 3.04 13.80
CA TYR A 595 -16.94 3.96 13.29
C TYR A 595 -16.56 5.44 13.55
N ALA A 596 -15.95 5.72 14.71
CA ALA A 596 -15.55 7.07 15.10
C ALA A 596 -14.40 7.59 14.24
N ARG A 597 -13.46 6.72 13.85
CA ARG A 597 -12.40 7.05 12.88
C ARG A 597 -13.02 7.42 11.53
N ILE A 598 -13.95 6.62 11.03
CA ILE A 598 -14.65 6.85 9.75
C ILE A 598 -15.43 8.17 9.78
N LEU A 599 -16.13 8.44 10.88
CA LEU A 599 -16.84 9.69 11.11
C LEU A 599 -15.89 10.90 11.10
N ALA A 600 -14.75 10.82 11.80
CA ALA A 600 -13.74 11.87 11.80
C ALA A 600 -13.17 12.15 10.39
N GLU A 601 -12.87 11.09 9.64
CA GLU A 601 -12.37 11.20 8.27
C GLU A 601 -13.42 11.80 7.33
N PHE A 602 -14.69 11.39 7.44
CA PHE A 602 -15.78 11.93 6.65
C PHE A 602 -16.01 13.42 6.95
N PHE A 603 -15.98 13.81 8.24
CA PHE A 603 -16.09 15.21 8.68
C PHE A 603 -15.01 16.09 8.05
N LEU A 604 -13.74 15.73 8.25
CA LEU A 604 -12.63 16.58 7.84
C LEU A 604 -12.42 16.58 6.32
N SER A 605 -12.65 15.45 5.65
CA SER A 605 -12.59 15.38 4.18
C SER A 605 -13.68 16.24 3.55
N THR A 606 -14.90 16.25 4.11
CA THR A 606 -15.99 17.10 3.61
C THR A 606 -15.64 18.57 3.75
N LEU A 607 -15.20 18.97 4.95
CA LEU A 607 -14.86 20.36 5.25
C LEU A 607 -13.76 20.91 4.32
N LEU A 608 -12.66 20.16 4.15
CA LEU A 608 -11.54 20.58 3.32
C LEU A 608 -11.86 20.52 1.82
N SER A 609 -12.63 19.52 1.38
CA SER A 609 -13.04 19.41 -0.03
C SER A 609 -13.89 20.61 -0.43
N ASP A 610 -14.92 20.94 0.37
CA ASP A 610 -15.80 22.07 0.08
C ASP A 610 -15.01 23.39 0.10
N PHE A 611 -14.09 23.58 1.07
CA PHE A 611 -13.25 24.78 1.11
C PHE A 611 -12.34 24.91 -0.12
N ILE A 612 -11.70 23.82 -0.55
CA ILE A 612 -10.80 23.86 -1.72
C ILE A 612 -11.61 24.10 -3.01
N GLU A 613 -12.81 23.51 -3.14
CA GLU A 613 -13.72 23.77 -4.26
C GLU A 613 -14.14 25.25 -4.29
N GLU A 614 -14.56 25.80 -3.15
CA GLU A 614 -14.96 27.20 -3.02
C GLU A 614 -13.79 28.16 -3.31
N TYR A 615 -12.61 27.90 -2.74
CA TYR A 615 -11.43 28.73 -2.96
C TYR A 615 -11.03 28.76 -4.44
N LYS A 616 -11.04 27.60 -5.11
CA LYS A 616 -10.73 27.50 -6.54
C LYS A 616 -11.76 28.21 -7.42
N SER A 617 -13.04 28.20 -7.04
CA SER A 617 -14.08 28.93 -7.77
C SER A 617 -13.93 30.46 -7.73
N ARG A 618 -13.25 30.99 -6.69
CA ARG A 618 -12.91 32.41 -6.56
C ARG A 618 -11.54 32.74 -7.14
N ASN A 619 -10.69 31.72 -7.33
CA ASN A 619 -9.29 31.85 -7.72
C ASN A 619 -8.92 30.78 -8.76
N ASP A 620 -9.43 30.93 -9.99
CA ASP A 620 -9.36 29.88 -11.03
C ASP A 620 -7.93 29.42 -11.38
N ASN A 621 -6.92 30.27 -11.16
CA ASN A 621 -5.51 29.95 -11.43
C ASN A 621 -4.80 29.26 -10.25
N ALA A 622 -5.43 29.17 -9.08
CA ALA A 622 -4.82 28.61 -7.88
C ALA A 622 -4.66 27.08 -8.01
N THR A 623 -3.41 26.61 -7.86
CA THR A 623 -3.14 25.18 -7.75
C THR A 623 -3.02 24.83 -6.28
N ILE A 624 -3.83 23.87 -5.81
CA ILE A 624 -3.83 23.39 -4.42
C ILE A 624 -3.84 21.87 -4.42
N ARG A 625 -2.90 21.28 -3.69
CA ARG A 625 -2.72 19.85 -3.45
C ARG A 625 -2.72 19.59 -1.95
N LEU A 626 -3.64 18.72 -1.51
CA LEU A 626 -3.85 18.38 -0.12
C LEU A 626 -3.30 16.96 0.14
N PHE A 627 -2.41 16.84 1.12
CA PHE A 627 -1.93 15.57 1.64
C PHE A 627 -2.29 15.51 3.12
N ARG A 628 -2.99 14.46 3.55
CA ARG A 628 -3.48 14.39 4.93
C ARG A 628 -3.36 12.99 5.52
N TYR A 629 -2.87 12.90 6.75
CA TYR A 629 -2.96 11.72 7.60
C TYR A 629 -3.64 12.11 8.91
N VAL A 630 -4.94 11.82 9.02
CA VAL A 630 -5.79 12.31 10.12
C VAL A 630 -5.74 13.84 10.22
N ASP A 631 -5.12 14.39 11.26
CA ASP A 631 -4.97 15.82 11.55
C ASP A 631 -3.63 16.41 11.10
N ASP A 632 -2.66 15.58 10.73
CA ASP A 632 -1.42 16.02 10.07
C ASP A 632 -1.72 16.32 8.60
N ILE A 633 -1.64 17.59 8.22
CA ILE A 633 -1.99 18.06 6.87
C ILE A 633 -0.80 18.81 6.27
N PHE A 634 -0.42 18.46 5.04
CA PHE A 634 0.39 19.30 4.17
C PHE A 634 -0.44 19.84 3.02
N ILE A 635 -0.29 21.13 2.75
CA ILE A 635 -0.85 21.77 1.56
C ILE A 635 0.30 22.29 0.72
N ILE A 636 0.33 21.83 -0.53
CA ILE A 636 1.25 22.32 -1.55
C ILE A 636 0.46 23.15 -2.53
N TYR A 637 0.89 24.39 -2.74
CA TYR A 637 0.10 25.37 -3.47
C TYR A 637 0.94 26.27 -4.37
N LYS A 638 0.30 26.86 -5.39
CA LYS A 638 0.91 27.78 -6.35
C LYS A 638 -0.13 28.76 -6.87
N ASN A 639 0.33 29.93 -7.33
CA ASN A 639 -0.51 31.05 -7.79
C ASN A 639 -1.48 31.56 -6.71
N ILE A 640 -1.03 31.54 -5.46
CA ILE A 640 -1.69 32.19 -4.33
C ILE A 640 -0.75 33.31 -3.90
N ASN A 641 -1.24 34.55 -3.97
CA ASN A 641 -0.38 35.74 -3.83
C ASN A 641 0.17 35.89 -2.41
N ASP A 642 -0.59 35.48 -1.41
CA ASP A 642 -0.22 35.59 0.00
C ASP A 642 -0.57 34.28 0.72
N GLY A 643 0.47 33.55 1.09
CA GLY A 643 0.35 32.26 1.77
C GLY A 643 -0.14 32.41 3.22
N ASP A 644 0.12 33.53 3.88
CA ASP A 644 -0.31 33.78 5.24
C ASP A 644 -1.79 34.15 5.28
N LEU A 645 -2.26 34.98 4.33
CA LEU A 645 -3.71 35.21 4.15
C LEU A 645 -4.45 33.91 3.81
N PHE A 646 -3.86 33.03 3.00
CA PHE A 646 -4.46 31.73 2.72
C PHE A 646 -4.51 30.82 3.96
N LEU A 647 -3.47 30.83 4.80
CA LEU A 647 -3.48 30.15 6.08
C LEU A 647 -4.56 30.74 7.02
N ASP A 648 -4.75 32.06 7.02
CA ASP A 648 -5.79 32.73 7.81
C ASP A 648 -7.20 32.35 7.34
N GLU A 649 -7.45 32.23 6.03
CA GLU A 649 -8.73 31.72 5.50
C GLU A 649 -9.01 30.29 5.99
N ILE A 650 -7.99 29.41 5.98
CA ILE A 650 -8.09 28.04 6.51
C ILE A 650 -8.34 28.05 8.02
N ASN A 651 -7.64 28.93 8.77
CA ASN A 651 -7.84 29.07 10.20
C ASN A 651 -9.27 29.53 10.52
N ASN A 652 -9.79 30.51 9.78
CA ASN A 652 -11.17 30.98 9.91
C ASN A 652 -12.19 29.87 9.62
N LEU A 653 -11.95 29.04 8.60
CA LEU A 653 -12.76 27.85 8.34
C LEU A 653 -12.80 26.92 9.56
N PHE A 654 -11.64 26.57 10.13
CA PHE A 654 -11.58 25.68 11.29
C PHE A 654 -12.26 26.29 12.52
N LEU A 655 -12.02 27.57 12.81
CA LEU A 655 -12.65 28.28 13.92
C LEU A 655 -14.18 28.31 13.77
N SER A 656 -14.70 28.48 12.56
CA SER A 656 -16.15 28.51 12.28
C SER A 656 -16.88 27.21 12.67
N VAL A 657 -16.16 26.09 12.70
CA VAL A 657 -16.70 24.77 13.07
C VAL A 657 -16.24 24.30 14.46
N GLY A 658 -15.56 25.16 15.21
CA GLY A 658 -15.08 24.88 16.57
C GLY A 658 -13.77 24.08 16.64
N LEU A 659 -13.04 23.95 15.53
CA LEU A 659 -11.68 23.43 15.46
C LEU A 659 -10.66 24.55 15.66
N LYS A 660 -9.45 24.20 16.11
CA LYS A 660 -8.34 25.14 16.30
C LYS A 660 -7.06 24.56 15.71
N LEU A 661 -6.28 25.40 15.04
CA LEU A 661 -4.93 25.05 14.63
C LEU A 661 -4.00 25.01 15.84
N ASN A 662 -3.07 24.06 15.83
CA ASN A 662 -1.98 24.00 16.77
C ASN A 662 -0.85 24.91 16.27
N THR A 663 -0.74 26.09 16.88
CA THR A 663 0.16 27.17 16.45
C THR A 663 1.64 26.78 16.49
N GLU A 664 2.02 25.80 17.31
CA GLU A 664 3.42 25.35 17.41
C GLU A 664 3.82 24.33 16.34
N LYS A 665 2.85 23.73 15.65
CA LYS A 665 3.08 22.71 14.62
C LYS A 665 2.59 23.13 13.25
N THR A 666 1.85 24.22 13.19
CA THR A 666 1.31 24.81 11.98
C THR A 666 2.27 25.88 11.48
N PHE A 667 2.77 25.72 10.27
CA PHE A 667 3.75 26.60 9.67
C PHE A 667 3.47 26.79 8.19
N ASN A 668 3.49 28.04 7.72
CA ASN A 668 3.66 28.34 6.31
C ASN A 668 5.16 28.46 6.02
N PHE A 669 5.71 27.53 5.25
CA PHE A 669 7.15 27.55 4.92
C PHE A 669 7.46 28.39 3.68
N GLY A 670 6.42 28.83 2.94
CA GLY A 670 6.59 29.56 1.69
C GLY A 670 7.14 28.67 0.57
N LEU A 671 7.91 29.29 -0.34
CA LEU A 671 8.41 28.65 -1.56
C LEU A 671 9.37 27.48 -1.27
N ILE A 672 9.16 26.36 -1.96
CA ILE A 672 9.97 25.14 -1.82
C ILE A 672 11.46 25.40 -2.12
N LYS A 673 11.78 26.24 -3.10
CA LYS A 673 13.18 26.60 -3.43
C LYS A 673 13.94 27.29 -2.29
N ASN A 674 13.22 27.89 -1.33
CA ASN A 674 13.83 28.60 -0.21
C ASN A 674 14.07 27.68 0.99
N LEU A 675 13.61 26.43 0.96
CA LEU A 675 13.80 25.47 2.04
C LEU A 675 15.23 24.93 2.01
N THR A 676 15.86 24.89 3.18
CA THR A 676 17.14 24.20 3.35
C THR A 676 16.94 22.69 3.31
N ASP A 677 17.98 21.93 2.92
CA ASP A 677 17.92 20.48 2.90
C ASP A 677 17.58 19.89 4.28
N GLY A 678 18.12 20.47 5.36
CA GLY A 678 17.77 20.07 6.72
C GLY A 678 16.28 20.27 7.07
N VAL A 679 15.62 21.31 6.56
CA VAL A 679 14.16 21.49 6.73
C VAL A 679 13.40 20.44 5.92
N LYS A 680 13.81 20.17 4.68
CA LYS A 680 13.20 19.14 3.84
C LYS A 680 13.33 17.73 4.46
N GLU A 681 14.50 17.41 5.02
CA GLU A 681 14.78 16.14 5.71
C GLU A 681 13.93 16.01 6.98
N SER A 682 13.81 17.07 7.78
CA SER A 682 13.02 17.07 9.03
C SER A 682 11.54 16.68 8.84
N PHE A 683 10.99 16.81 7.63
CA PHE A 683 9.63 16.37 7.35
C PHE A 683 9.47 14.83 7.37
N PHE A 684 10.55 14.08 7.17
CA PHE A 684 10.52 12.65 6.89
C PHE A 684 11.47 11.81 7.73
N ASP A 685 12.13 12.42 8.72
CA ASP A 685 13.12 11.77 9.60
C ASP A 685 12.67 10.39 10.10
N ASP A 686 11.42 10.24 10.54
CA ASP A 686 10.91 8.99 11.09
C ASP A 686 10.85 7.85 10.06
N ILE A 687 10.56 8.13 8.78
CA ILE A 687 10.49 7.08 7.74
C ILE A 687 11.86 6.67 7.26
N TYR A 688 12.75 7.65 7.07
CA TYR A 688 14.12 7.35 6.69
C TYR A 688 14.81 6.48 7.75
N LYS A 689 14.62 6.82 9.03
CA LYS A 689 15.03 5.99 10.18
C LYS A 689 14.45 4.58 10.12
N ASN A 690 13.14 4.45 9.96
CA ASN A 690 12.48 3.14 9.89
C ASN A 690 12.98 2.28 8.73
N TYR A 691 13.24 2.87 7.56
CA TYR A 691 13.78 2.14 6.41
C TYR A 691 15.21 1.63 6.67
N ILE A 692 16.08 2.47 7.22
CA ILE A 692 17.44 2.05 7.56
C ILE A 692 17.39 0.91 8.58
N ILE A 693 16.60 1.06 9.64
CA ILE A 693 16.47 0.03 10.67
C ILE A 693 15.96 -1.30 10.08
N GLN A 694 14.99 -1.26 9.16
CA GLN A 694 14.51 -2.47 8.47
C GLN A 694 15.54 -3.14 7.58
N SER A 695 16.55 -2.41 7.11
CA SER A 695 17.62 -2.99 6.29
C SER A 695 18.73 -3.65 7.10
N LEU A 696 18.67 -3.55 8.44
CA LEU A 696 19.60 -4.21 9.35
C LEU A 696 19.03 -5.59 9.70
N GLU A 697 19.56 -6.63 9.04
CA GLU A 697 19.13 -8.03 9.22
C GLU A 697 20.35 -8.95 9.39
N ASP A 698 20.11 -10.16 9.91
CA ASP A 698 21.07 -11.27 9.96
C ASP A 698 22.36 -10.94 10.76
N ILE A 699 22.21 -10.16 11.84
CA ILE A 699 23.31 -9.65 12.67
C ILE A 699 24.12 -10.77 13.33
N ASP A 700 23.44 -11.85 13.68
CA ASP A 700 24.02 -13.06 14.28
C ASP A 700 25.19 -13.65 13.48
N TYR A 701 25.26 -13.38 12.18
CA TYR A 701 26.27 -13.94 11.27
C TYR A 701 27.45 -13.00 11.00
N LEU A 702 27.45 -11.81 11.60
CA LEU A 702 28.45 -10.79 11.36
C LEU A 702 29.60 -10.85 12.36
N SER A 703 30.75 -10.29 11.98
CA SER A 703 31.90 -10.15 12.90
C SER A 703 31.56 -9.21 14.06
N GLU A 704 32.24 -9.33 15.20
CA GLU A 704 32.00 -8.46 16.37
C GLU A 704 32.17 -6.96 16.02
N GLU A 705 33.11 -6.61 15.14
CA GLU A 705 33.32 -5.23 14.67
C GLU A 705 32.15 -4.72 13.83
N ASP A 706 31.61 -5.56 12.94
CA ASP A 706 30.47 -5.22 12.08
C ASP A 706 29.18 -5.13 12.91
N GLN A 707 28.98 -6.04 13.86
CA GLN A 707 27.87 -6.00 14.80
C GLN A 707 27.89 -4.68 15.59
N PHE A 708 29.06 -4.28 16.11
CA PHE A 708 29.23 -3.02 16.84
C PHE A 708 28.81 -1.81 15.98
N GLN A 709 29.27 -1.74 14.73
CA GLN A 709 28.90 -0.66 13.80
C GLN A 709 27.39 -0.63 13.54
N ILE A 710 26.77 -1.80 13.38
CA ILE A 710 25.31 -1.90 13.19
C ILE A 710 24.55 -1.44 14.44
N PHE A 711 25.00 -1.82 15.64
CA PHE A 711 24.39 -1.35 16.88
C PHE A 711 24.52 0.16 17.08
N GLU A 712 25.68 0.77 16.75
CA GLU A 712 25.85 2.23 16.77
C GLU A 712 24.90 2.92 15.77
N LEU A 713 24.80 2.35 14.57
CA LEU A 713 23.91 2.85 13.52
C LEU A 713 22.45 2.75 13.96
N PHE A 714 22.05 1.62 14.55
CA PHE A 714 20.73 1.40 15.09
C PHE A 714 20.41 2.41 16.20
N ASP A 715 21.31 2.62 17.16
CA ASP A 715 21.17 3.61 18.24
C ASP A 715 20.96 5.03 17.71
N LYS A 716 21.76 5.41 16.71
CA LYS A 716 21.68 6.73 16.06
C LYS A 716 20.30 6.97 15.47
N TYR A 717 19.68 5.95 14.88
CA TYR A 717 18.37 6.07 14.24
C TYR A 717 17.18 5.77 15.17
N ALA A 718 17.37 4.97 16.23
CA ALA A 718 16.34 4.67 17.21
C ALA A 718 16.03 5.86 18.14
N LYS A 719 16.99 6.75 18.37
CA LYS A 719 16.85 7.92 19.24
C LYS A 719 16.32 9.16 18.50
N SER A 720 15.64 10.04 19.23
CA SER A 720 15.19 11.35 18.75
C SER A 720 16.00 12.43 19.45
N ASN A 721 16.78 13.23 18.72
CA ASN A 721 17.69 14.23 19.29
C ASN A 721 18.63 13.64 20.38
N ASN A 722 19.16 12.44 20.15
CA ASN A 722 19.98 11.67 21.10
C ASN A 722 19.29 11.24 22.40
N GLU A 723 17.97 11.47 22.55
CA GLU A 723 17.18 11.02 23.69
C GLU A 723 16.22 9.89 23.30
N TRP A 724 15.92 9.02 24.27
CA TRP A 724 14.91 7.98 24.10
C TRP A 724 13.49 8.57 24.13
N ASN A 725 12.61 8.09 23.24
CA ASN A 725 11.22 8.52 23.16
C ASN A 725 10.29 7.31 22.96
N ILE A 726 9.28 7.17 23.81
CA ILE A 726 8.35 6.04 23.74
C ILE A 726 7.59 5.94 22.40
N LYS A 727 7.44 7.05 21.65
CA LYS A 727 6.80 7.02 20.32
C LYS A 727 7.51 6.05 19.36
N ASN A 728 8.84 5.95 19.46
CA ASN A 728 9.66 5.11 18.58
C ASN A 728 9.48 3.62 18.91
N ALA A 729 9.12 3.29 20.15
CA ALA A 729 8.91 1.91 20.60
C ALA A 729 7.81 1.17 19.81
N ASN A 730 6.81 1.89 19.26
CA ASN A 730 5.76 1.23 18.49
C ASN A 730 6.29 0.49 17.25
N PHE A 731 7.31 1.06 16.61
CA PHE A 731 7.99 0.46 15.47
C PHE A 731 9.02 -0.58 15.91
N LEU A 732 9.87 -0.21 16.88
CA LEU A 732 11.00 -1.01 17.34
C LEU A 732 10.63 -2.31 18.07
N LEU A 733 9.40 -2.40 18.59
CA LEU A 733 8.86 -3.63 19.20
C LEU A 733 8.07 -4.49 18.21
N GLY A 734 8.23 -4.27 16.90
CA GLY A 734 7.52 -5.02 15.87
C GLY A 734 8.26 -6.27 15.41
N ASP A 735 7.50 -7.28 14.98
CA ASP A 735 8.02 -8.59 14.52
C ASP A 735 8.91 -8.56 13.26
N HIS A 736 9.16 -7.38 12.70
CA HIS A 736 10.00 -7.17 11.52
C HIS A 736 11.41 -6.70 11.87
N ILE A 737 11.68 -6.45 13.15
CA ILE A 737 13.00 -6.07 13.66
C ILE A 737 13.79 -7.35 13.92
N ASP A 738 15.07 -7.35 13.56
CA ASP A 738 16.00 -8.43 13.85
C ASP A 738 16.03 -8.75 15.36
N THR A 739 16.13 -10.03 15.71
CA THR A 739 16.01 -10.51 17.09
C THR A 739 17.08 -9.88 17.99
N GLU A 740 18.32 -9.78 17.53
CA GLU A 740 19.41 -9.19 18.34
C GLU A 740 19.22 -7.69 18.53
N LEU A 741 18.74 -6.96 17.53
CA LEU A 741 18.39 -5.53 17.68
C LEU A 741 17.24 -5.35 18.67
N LEU A 742 16.25 -6.24 18.63
CA LEU A 742 15.13 -6.20 19.56
C LEU A 742 15.60 -6.45 20.99
N GLU A 743 16.42 -7.49 21.21
CA GLU A 743 17.00 -7.80 22.52
C GLU A 743 17.90 -6.66 23.03
N TYR A 744 18.72 -6.09 22.16
CA TYR A 744 19.54 -4.92 22.46
C TYR A 744 18.68 -3.71 22.86
N TYR A 745 17.63 -3.41 22.09
CA TYR A 745 16.70 -2.32 22.39
C TYR A 745 15.99 -2.53 23.72
N MET A 746 15.53 -3.76 23.98
CA MET A 746 14.90 -4.17 25.24
C MET A 746 15.87 -4.01 26.41
N SER A 747 17.11 -4.51 26.30
CA SER A 747 18.11 -4.45 27.38
C SER A 747 18.36 -3.02 27.90
N ARG A 748 18.25 -2.02 27.02
CA ARG A 748 18.51 -0.61 27.35
C ARG A 748 17.27 0.17 27.76
N ASN A 749 16.10 -0.21 27.25
CA ASN A 749 14.88 0.58 27.38
C ASN A 749 13.77 -0.13 28.15
N HIS A 750 14.01 -1.35 28.64
CA HIS A 750 13.05 -2.15 29.42
C HIS A 750 12.44 -1.33 30.56
N TYR A 751 13.28 -0.75 31.43
CA TYR A 751 12.79 0.02 32.56
C TYR A 751 12.15 1.35 32.17
N ASN A 752 12.58 1.95 31.05
CA ASN A 752 11.98 3.17 30.52
C ASN A 752 10.54 2.92 30.07
N ILE A 753 10.26 1.77 29.44
CA ILE A 753 8.90 1.38 29.01
C ILE A 753 8.08 0.91 30.22
N LEU A 754 8.66 0.03 31.04
CA LEU A 754 8.02 -0.58 32.21
C LEU A 754 7.51 0.45 33.22
N GLY A 755 8.33 1.46 33.54
CA GLY A 755 8.00 2.53 34.49
C GLY A 755 7.21 3.69 33.88
N SER A 756 6.85 3.64 32.60
CA SER A 756 6.19 4.78 31.95
C SER A 756 4.70 4.81 32.22
N GLU A 757 4.19 5.95 32.66
CA GLU A 757 2.76 6.28 32.63
C GLU A 757 2.31 6.80 31.25
N ILE A 758 3.26 7.20 30.42
CA ILE A 758 3.05 7.85 29.12
C ILE A 758 3.24 6.82 28.01
N GLY A 759 2.27 6.63 27.13
CA GLY A 759 2.39 5.64 26.05
C GLY A 759 1.05 5.25 25.44
N ARG A 760 1.09 4.44 24.38
CA ARG A 760 -0.11 3.90 23.73
C ARG A 760 -0.34 2.46 24.18
N GLY A 761 -1.60 2.02 24.26
CA GLY A 761 -1.95 0.64 24.61
C GLY A 761 -1.28 -0.39 23.70
N SER A 762 -1.23 -0.09 22.39
CA SER A 762 -0.53 -0.90 21.38
C SER A 762 0.96 -1.10 21.66
N ILE A 763 1.65 -0.11 22.23
CA ILE A 763 3.07 -0.21 22.60
C ILE A 763 3.24 -1.13 23.81
N PHE A 764 2.47 -0.88 24.88
CA PHE A 764 2.54 -1.67 26.11
C PHE A 764 2.15 -3.13 25.84
N TYR A 765 1.16 -3.36 24.98
CA TYR A 765 0.72 -4.71 24.62
C TYR A 765 1.84 -5.49 23.90
N LYS A 766 2.52 -4.86 22.92
CA LYS A 766 3.69 -5.47 22.26
C LYS A 766 4.81 -5.76 23.25
N PHE A 767 5.12 -4.80 24.12
CA PHE A 767 6.15 -4.93 25.16
C PHE A 767 5.88 -6.13 26.08
N TYR A 768 4.69 -6.21 26.68
CA TYR A 768 4.36 -7.33 27.56
C TYR A 768 4.16 -8.66 26.81
N LYS A 769 3.76 -8.62 25.53
CA LYS A 769 3.76 -9.83 24.68
C LYS A 769 5.17 -10.38 24.49
N ILE A 770 6.17 -9.53 24.24
CA ILE A 770 7.58 -9.95 24.13
C ILE A 770 8.04 -10.57 25.45
N ILE A 771 7.76 -9.91 26.58
CA ILE A 771 8.16 -10.40 27.91
C ILE A 771 7.48 -11.73 28.24
N LEU A 772 6.15 -11.77 28.22
CA LEU A 772 5.38 -12.90 28.77
C LEU A 772 5.32 -14.12 27.84
N LYS A 773 5.62 -13.95 26.53
CA LYS A 773 5.74 -15.07 25.59
C LYS A 773 7.14 -15.68 25.53
N ASN A 774 8.18 -15.04 26.04
CA ASN A 774 9.51 -15.64 26.07
C ASN A 774 9.80 -16.20 27.46
N PRO A 775 10.00 -17.52 27.65
CA PRO A 775 10.21 -18.10 28.97
C PRO A 775 11.34 -17.44 29.78
N LYS A 776 12.46 -17.08 29.12
CA LYS A 776 13.61 -16.42 29.75
C LYS A 776 13.22 -15.04 30.28
N HIS A 777 12.53 -14.24 29.45
CA HIS A 777 12.05 -12.91 29.84
C HIS A 777 10.99 -12.98 30.94
N THR A 778 10.04 -13.91 30.84
CA THR A 778 9.04 -14.15 31.89
C THR A 778 9.70 -14.47 33.22
N ILE A 779 10.63 -15.43 33.26
CA ILE A 779 11.32 -15.81 34.51
C ILE A 779 12.08 -14.60 35.09
N ASN A 780 12.84 -13.89 34.26
CA ASN A 780 13.59 -12.72 34.69
C ASN A 780 12.67 -11.60 35.20
N PHE A 781 11.55 -11.35 34.54
CA PHE A 781 10.58 -10.33 34.95
C PHE A 781 10.05 -10.57 36.37
N PHE A 782 9.68 -11.80 36.70
CA PHE A 782 9.20 -12.12 38.05
C PHE A 782 10.34 -12.17 39.09
N LYS A 783 11.50 -12.75 38.75
CA LYS A 783 12.66 -12.79 39.67
C LYS A 783 13.24 -11.41 40.00
N ASN A 784 13.24 -10.51 39.03
CA ASN A 784 13.66 -9.12 39.22
C ASN A 784 12.59 -8.25 39.89
N VAL A 785 11.41 -8.83 40.17
CA VAL A 785 10.28 -8.16 40.81
C VAL A 785 9.82 -6.94 39.97
N ASP A 786 9.92 -7.05 38.65
CA ASP A 786 9.68 -5.94 37.72
C ASP A 786 8.23 -5.47 37.72
N TYR A 787 7.29 -6.34 38.09
CA TYR A 787 5.88 -5.98 38.23
C TYR A 787 5.63 -4.85 39.25
N LEU A 788 6.53 -4.64 40.23
CA LEU A 788 6.43 -3.53 41.19
C LEU A 788 6.81 -2.17 40.58
N LYS A 789 7.52 -2.15 39.45
CA LYS A 789 7.93 -0.91 38.78
C LYS A 789 6.85 -0.37 37.87
N ILE A 790 5.78 -1.12 37.63
CA ILE A 790 4.68 -0.73 36.76
C ILE A 790 3.77 0.24 37.55
N PRO A 791 3.52 1.46 37.05
CA PRO A 791 2.68 2.43 37.77
C PRO A 791 1.23 1.94 37.88
N ALA A 792 0.71 1.74 39.08
CA ALA A 792 -0.70 1.41 39.31
C ALA A 792 -1.64 2.53 38.81
N HIS A 793 -2.92 2.23 38.56
CA HIS A 793 -3.91 3.17 38.02
C HIS A 793 -3.54 3.76 36.65
N SER A 794 -2.61 3.14 35.93
CA SER A 794 -2.13 3.61 34.63
C SER A 794 -2.62 2.71 33.49
N LEU A 795 -2.65 3.25 32.27
CA LEU A 795 -2.89 2.46 31.06
C LEU A 795 -1.88 1.30 30.94
N ASN A 796 -0.64 1.53 31.35
CA ASN A 796 0.43 0.54 31.31
C ASN A 796 0.10 -0.69 32.19
N PHE A 797 -0.30 -0.45 33.45
CA PHE A 797 -0.67 -1.52 34.38
C PHE A 797 -1.93 -2.29 33.94
N LYS A 798 -2.92 -1.57 33.41
CA LYS A 798 -4.13 -2.22 32.85
C LYS A 798 -3.78 -3.14 31.68
N VAL A 799 -2.91 -2.69 30.77
CA VAL A 799 -2.44 -3.52 29.64
C VAL A 799 -1.57 -4.69 30.13
N PHE A 800 -0.75 -4.51 31.16
CA PHE A 800 -0.03 -5.60 31.81
C PHE A 800 -0.98 -6.68 32.32
N LEU A 801 -1.97 -6.31 33.15
CA LEU A 801 -2.92 -7.27 33.73
C LEU A 801 -3.69 -8.04 32.65
N VAL A 802 -4.14 -7.35 31.60
CA VAL A 802 -4.83 -7.97 30.47
C VAL A 802 -3.91 -8.90 29.69
N THR A 803 -2.66 -8.51 29.45
CA THR A 803 -1.70 -9.35 28.73
C THR A 803 -1.35 -10.60 29.57
N LEU A 804 -1.17 -10.41 30.87
CA LEU A 804 -1.00 -11.50 31.84
C LEU A 804 -2.19 -12.45 31.83
N TYR A 805 -3.42 -11.94 31.83
CA TYR A 805 -4.62 -12.78 31.74
C TYR A 805 -4.58 -13.71 30.51
N TYR A 806 -4.15 -13.20 29.35
CA TYR A 806 -4.05 -14.00 28.13
C TYR A 806 -2.88 -15.00 28.15
N GLU A 807 -1.77 -14.65 28.78
CA GLU A 807 -0.58 -15.50 28.87
C GLU A 807 -0.51 -16.29 30.19
N LEU A 808 -1.56 -16.28 31.01
CA LEU A 808 -1.54 -16.75 32.40
C LEU A 808 -1.11 -18.22 32.50
N ASN A 809 -1.68 -19.10 31.68
CA ASN A 809 -1.35 -20.53 31.72
C ASN A 809 0.14 -20.77 31.43
N ARG A 810 0.74 -19.95 30.57
CA ARG A 810 2.17 -20.01 30.27
C ARG A 810 3.00 -19.55 31.47
N VAL A 811 2.60 -18.47 32.12
CA VAL A 811 3.24 -17.99 33.35
C VAL A 811 3.15 -19.05 34.46
N ILE A 812 1.98 -19.66 34.65
CA ILE A 812 1.77 -20.76 35.62
C ILE A 812 2.70 -21.92 35.31
N SER A 813 2.86 -22.33 34.05
CA SER A 813 3.78 -23.43 33.70
C SER A 813 5.24 -23.16 34.05
N LEU A 814 5.61 -21.91 34.37
CA LEU A 814 6.95 -21.49 34.78
C LEU A 814 7.06 -21.20 36.29
N SER A 815 5.98 -21.33 37.07
CA SER A 815 5.92 -20.98 38.49
C SER A 815 7.01 -21.64 39.32
N ASP A 816 7.28 -22.92 39.07
CA ASP A 816 8.27 -23.71 39.80
C ASP A 816 9.69 -23.21 39.55
N THR A 817 9.96 -22.71 38.34
CA THR A 817 11.27 -22.14 37.96
C THR A 817 11.44 -20.72 38.48
N ILE A 818 10.33 -19.97 38.58
CA ILE A 818 10.30 -18.64 39.18
C ILE A 818 10.56 -18.77 40.69
N GLY A 819 9.91 -19.71 41.38
CA GLY A 819 10.13 -20.00 42.79
C GLY A 819 9.30 -19.11 43.73
N ASN A 820 9.92 -18.67 44.83
CA ASN A 820 9.24 -17.88 45.86
C ASN A 820 8.71 -16.54 45.32
N GLU A 821 9.38 -15.98 44.32
CA GLU A 821 9.05 -14.73 43.67
C GLU A 821 7.68 -14.78 42.97
N PHE A 822 7.22 -15.97 42.56
CA PHE A 822 5.87 -16.16 42.04
C PHE A 822 4.81 -16.05 43.15
N SER A 823 5.10 -16.60 44.33
CA SER A 823 4.24 -16.45 45.50
C SER A 823 4.19 -15.00 45.97
N ASP A 824 5.32 -14.30 45.93
CA ASP A 824 5.39 -12.85 46.22
C ASP A 824 4.57 -12.04 45.23
N PHE A 825 4.59 -12.40 43.94
CA PHE A 825 3.74 -11.78 42.93
C PHE A 825 2.24 -11.98 43.23
N ILE A 826 1.82 -13.18 43.60
CA ILE A 826 0.42 -13.45 43.99
C ILE A 826 0.05 -12.62 45.24
N ASN A 827 0.94 -12.54 46.21
CA ASN A 827 0.74 -11.73 47.42
C ASN A 827 0.66 -10.24 47.08
N PHE A 828 1.44 -9.76 46.13
CA PHE A 828 1.36 -8.41 45.60
C PHE A 828 -0.01 -8.15 44.98
N LEU A 829 -0.50 -9.03 44.09
CA LEU A 829 -1.84 -8.89 43.49
C LEU A 829 -2.96 -8.82 44.54
N LYS A 830 -2.84 -9.58 45.64
CA LYS A 830 -3.82 -9.56 46.75
C LYS A 830 -3.80 -8.28 47.59
N LYS A 831 -2.67 -7.55 47.59
CA LYS A 831 -2.43 -6.40 48.48
C LYS A 831 -2.44 -5.05 47.77
N ILE A 832 -2.16 -5.02 46.46
CA ILE A 832 -2.07 -3.77 45.72
C ILE A 832 -3.42 -3.04 45.75
N THR A 833 -3.36 -1.73 46.01
CA THR A 833 -4.52 -0.85 45.88
C THR A 833 -4.72 -0.54 44.40
N THR A 834 -5.91 -0.82 43.88
CA THR A 834 -6.21 -0.70 42.45
C THR A 834 -7.57 -0.03 42.24
N ASP A 835 -7.84 0.40 41.01
CA ASP A 835 -9.19 0.87 40.66
C ASP A 835 -10.16 -0.30 40.45
N ASP A 836 -11.46 -0.01 40.35
CA ASP A 836 -12.51 -1.03 40.19
C ASP A 836 -12.26 -1.97 38.99
N TYR A 837 -11.66 -1.45 37.92
CA TYR A 837 -11.37 -2.23 36.73
C TYR A 837 -10.20 -3.19 36.97
N GLU A 838 -9.09 -2.66 37.46
CA GLU A 838 -7.89 -3.42 37.78
C GLU A 838 -8.20 -4.53 38.79
N GLN A 839 -8.96 -4.22 39.84
CA GLN A 839 -9.38 -5.18 40.85
C GLN A 839 -10.20 -6.33 40.26
N ARG A 840 -11.10 -6.04 39.31
CA ARG A 840 -11.88 -7.09 38.62
C ARG A 840 -10.98 -8.04 37.84
N ILE A 841 -10.03 -7.51 37.07
CA ILE A 841 -9.10 -8.35 36.30
C ILE A 841 -8.20 -9.16 37.24
N ILE A 842 -7.72 -8.56 38.34
CA ILE A 842 -6.94 -9.25 39.37
C ILE A 842 -7.74 -10.39 39.98
N ASN A 843 -9.00 -10.18 40.35
CA ASN A 843 -9.86 -11.22 40.90
C ASN A 843 -10.01 -12.39 39.92
N VAL A 844 -10.23 -12.11 38.63
CA VAL A 844 -10.31 -13.15 37.59
C VAL A 844 -8.98 -13.91 37.45
N ILE A 845 -7.84 -13.22 37.52
CA ILE A 845 -6.51 -13.85 37.49
C ILE A 845 -6.33 -14.75 38.72
N LEU A 846 -6.66 -14.26 39.92
CA LEU A 846 -6.55 -15.01 41.18
C LEU A 846 -7.48 -16.22 41.22
N GLU A 847 -8.71 -16.10 40.72
CA GLU A 847 -9.66 -17.23 40.58
C GLU A 847 -9.10 -18.31 39.66
N ARG A 848 -8.51 -17.93 38.53
CA ARG A 848 -7.86 -18.88 37.62
C ARG A 848 -6.64 -19.54 38.27
N LEU A 849 -5.83 -18.79 39.00
CA LEU A 849 -4.71 -19.33 39.75
C LEU A 849 -5.15 -20.34 40.81
N ASN A 850 -6.26 -20.10 41.51
CA ASN A 850 -6.77 -21.04 42.53
C ASN A 850 -7.39 -22.32 41.95
N ASN A 851 -7.77 -22.34 40.67
CA ASN A 851 -8.32 -23.54 40.01
C ASN A 851 -7.23 -24.45 39.43
N ASP A 852 -6.02 -23.93 39.24
CA ASP A 852 -4.86 -24.65 38.71
C ASP A 852 -3.84 -25.04 39.81
N TYR A 853 -4.11 -24.71 41.09
CA TYR A 853 -3.29 -25.00 42.28
C TYR A 853 -3.97 -25.94 43.27
#